data_AF-A0A1V4MAX8-F1
#
_entry.id   AF-A0A1V4MAX8-F1
#
_cell.length_a   1.000
_cell.length_b   1.000
_cell.length_c   1.000
_cell.angle_alpha   90.00
_cell.angle_beta   90.00
_cell.angle_gamma   90.00
#
_symmetry.space_group_name_H-M   'P 1'
#
loop_
_entity.id
_entity.type
_entity.pdbx_description
1 polymer ?
#
loop_
_entity_poly.entity_id
_entity_poly.type
_entity_poly.pdbx_seq_one_letter_code
_entity_poly.pdbx_strand_id
1 'polypeptide(L)'
;MKPFKHKEAKTVRDAVKLQSKGKTKLIAGGTDLLGILKDEILPEYPETIINIKTIPNLDYIKEDARGLKIGALTKLEDIAGSPIVREKYSILAEAAEAAATPHIRTMGTLGGNLCQDVRCWYYRYPNQIGGRIDCYLKGGKECYALTRENQYHSIFGGLRFTDPPCQSACPGHVLIPTYLSHIREGNLFEAARSLLRNNPLPAITGRVCPHFCEQSCNRGNFDESLSIRDIERFVGDYILDKADEIIEKPGKSMRKKVAIIGSGPAGLAAAYYLRLSGQHVTVFDRMEEAGGLLRYVIPSYRLPKDIVRRTVRMIENIGVEFRLKVDIGKDITIDNLKKDYDAVFIGTGAWNPVSIGLDGEESAVFGLEFLATVQKGIKKALGKKVLIIGGGNAAIDVAISSLRLGAEEATMACLEKREEMPALPWEIEQAEEENVRIMPSWGPHKILKSNGKVVGLELIRCTSVYDKSGHFAPTCNENVKTTVEADVIVMAVGYAADLQFAEGVVNISRGLIGADHETQATNVPGVFAGGAVARGPATVIEAIADGKRAAVAIDAYLKKAGSNRENAARPLLKFNAEYYKKTEKLKASRIPVNQRTLDIEDTPGVRLNQIKTEADRCFNCGCVSVNASDTGVALEALNARVKIVGARGTRTISVAEFFGSFPNALEQGDIVTEIQVPALRDGARQTFVKFRLREAIDFALVSVASVVSMKNGTCQDARIVLGAVAPRPVRAAAAENLLVGRALNDTQAAAAAEAALEDALPLEKNRYKIPIAREMVRRAMVNLGTYGK
;
A
#
# COMPACT_ATOMS: atom_id res chain seq x y z
N MET A 1 25.70 -20.42 10.27
CA MET A 1 24.51 -20.54 11.15
C MET A 1 24.80 -19.79 12.42
N LYS A 2 23.94 -18.82 12.78
CA LYS A 2 24.05 -18.14 14.08
C LYS A 2 23.50 -19.06 15.19
N PRO A 3 23.98 -18.90 16.43
CA PRO A 3 23.45 -19.67 17.55
C PRO A 3 21.95 -19.41 17.77
N PHE A 4 21.21 -20.47 18.13
CA PHE A 4 19.82 -20.39 18.55
C PHE A 4 19.55 -21.40 19.66
N LYS A 5 18.51 -21.14 20.47
CA LYS A 5 18.02 -22.08 21.48
C LYS A 5 17.15 -23.13 20.80
N HIS A 6 17.29 -24.38 21.18
CA HIS A 6 16.41 -25.46 20.73
C HIS A 6 15.45 -25.84 21.85
N LYS A 7 14.14 -25.88 21.56
CA LYS A 7 13.11 -26.26 22.54
C LYS A 7 12.20 -27.33 21.98
N GLU A 8 11.90 -28.32 22.80
CA GLU A 8 10.93 -29.37 22.49
C GLU A 8 9.55 -28.95 22.97
N ALA A 9 8.56 -28.95 22.08
CA ALA A 9 7.17 -28.73 22.46
C ALA A 9 6.49 -30.05 22.80
N LYS A 10 5.84 -30.13 23.97
CA LYS A 10 5.17 -31.36 24.41
C LYS A 10 3.75 -31.51 23.85
N THR A 11 3.10 -30.39 23.54
CA THR A 11 1.74 -30.34 23.00
C THR A 11 1.60 -29.19 21.99
N VAL A 12 0.53 -29.19 21.18
CA VAL A 12 0.24 -28.08 20.26
C VAL A 12 0.06 -26.76 21.02
N ARG A 13 -0.63 -26.77 22.16
CA ARG A 13 -0.82 -25.56 22.98
C ARG A 13 0.49 -25.05 23.55
N ASP A 14 1.38 -25.95 23.95
CA ASP A 14 2.73 -25.61 24.41
C ASP A 14 3.55 -24.97 23.29
N ALA A 15 3.52 -25.54 22.07
CA ALA A 15 4.16 -24.95 20.90
C ALA A 15 3.64 -23.54 20.57
N VAL A 16 2.32 -23.32 20.60
CA VAL A 16 1.70 -22.00 20.41
C VAL A 16 2.20 -21.00 21.47
N LYS A 17 2.27 -21.42 22.74
CA LYS A 17 2.76 -20.58 23.85
C LYS A 17 4.25 -20.29 23.74
N LEU A 18 5.06 -21.23 23.26
CA LEU A 18 6.49 -21.02 23.04
C LEU A 18 6.73 -20.03 21.90
N GLN A 19 5.90 -20.04 20.86
CA GLN A 19 6.00 -19.09 19.74
C GLN A 19 5.71 -17.64 20.14
N SER A 20 4.93 -17.41 21.20
CA SER A 20 4.62 -16.06 21.69
C SER A 20 5.79 -15.37 22.40
N LYS A 21 6.96 -16.03 22.51
CA LYS A 21 8.15 -15.51 23.20
C LYS A 21 9.29 -15.27 22.20
N GLY A 22 9.55 -13.99 21.88
CA GLY A 22 10.69 -13.59 21.05
C GLY A 22 10.63 -14.10 19.61
N LYS A 23 11.78 -14.09 18.92
CA LYS A 23 11.90 -14.48 17.50
C LYS A 23 12.01 -16.00 17.38
N THR A 24 10.92 -16.66 16.97
CA THR A 24 10.81 -18.12 16.94
C THR A 24 10.54 -18.68 15.55
N LYS A 25 10.96 -19.93 15.30
CA LYS A 25 10.54 -20.74 14.13
C LYS A 25 10.25 -22.18 14.55
N LEU A 26 9.28 -22.82 13.89
CA LEU A 26 8.94 -24.23 14.12
C LEU A 26 9.79 -25.14 13.24
N ILE A 27 10.17 -26.31 13.77
CA ILE A 27 10.82 -27.38 13.00
C ILE A 27 10.00 -28.68 13.10
N ALA A 28 9.55 -29.18 11.95
CA ALA A 28 8.76 -30.41 11.81
C ALA A 28 9.52 -31.55 11.10
N GLY A 29 10.73 -31.27 10.61
CA GLY A 29 11.53 -32.17 9.77
C GLY A 29 12.88 -31.55 9.38
N GLY A 30 12.91 -30.21 9.24
CA GLY A 30 14.15 -29.42 9.19
C GLY A 30 14.80 -29.32 7.81
N THR A 31 14.35 -30.08 6.82
CA THR A 31 15.02 -30.19 5.51
C THR A 31 15.09 -28.86 4.76
N ASP A 32 14.08 -28.00 4.87
CA ASP A 32 14.11 -26.65 4.26
C ASP A 32 14.62 -25.56 5.24
N LEU A 33 14.11 -25.55 6.48
CA LEU A 33 14.45 -24.54 7.48
C LEU A 33 15.95 -24.52 7.81
N LEU A 34 16.58 -25.69 7.98
CA LEU A 34 18.00 -25.73 8.31
C LEU A 34 18.87 -25.18 7.18
N GLY A 35 18.48 -25.40 5.91
CA GLY A 35 19.13 -24.76 4.76
C GLY A 35 18.99 -23.23 4.82
N ILE A 36 17.78 -22.74 5.09
CA ILE A 36 17.49 -21.31 5.26
C ILE A 36 18.35 -20.66 6.35
N LEU A 37 18.53 -21.35 7.47
CA LEU A 37 19.32 -20.89 8.59
C LEU A 37 20.83 -21.00 8.35
N LYS A 38 21.27 -22.01 7.59
CA LYS A 38 22.67 -22.20 7.15
C LYS A 38 23.12 -21.09 6.23
N ASP A 39 22.27 -20.77 5.27
CA ASP A 39 22.53 -19.76 4.26
C ASP A 39 22.16 -18.35 4.75
N GLU A 40 21.66 -18.22 5.99
CA GLU A 40 21.31 -16.94 6.62
C GLU A 40 20.34 -16.10 5.78
N ILE A 41 19.37 -16.76 5.15
CA ILE A 41 18.44 -16.15 4.19
C ILE A 41 17.48 -15.18 4.88
N LEU A 42 17.03 -15.51 6.10
CA LEU A 42 15.97 -14.78 6.79
C LEU A 42 16.36 -13.31 7.06
N PRO A 43 15.44 -12.35 6.89
CA PRO A 43 15.64 -10.97 7.33
C PRO A 43 16.01 -10.90 8.82
N GLU A 44 15.24 -11.64 9.63
CA GLU A 44 15.45 -11.78 11.06
C GLU A 44 15.82 -13.22 11.41
N TYR A 45 16.96 -13.40 12.08
CA TYR A 45 17.39 -14.71 12.53
C TYR A 45 16.60 -15.13 13.79
N PRO A 46 16.08 -16.36 13.86
CA PRO A 46 15.36 -16.82 15.04
C PRO A 46 16.31 -17.02 16.22
N GLU A 47 15.88 -16.58 17.40
CA GLU A 47 16.58 -16.84 18.66
C GLU A 47 16.25 -18.23 19.20
N THR A 48 15.08 -18.77 18.85
CA THR A 48 14.61 -20.08 19.32
C THR A 48 13.97 -20.88 18.19
N ILE A 49 14.40 -22.13 18.04
CA ILE A 49 13.77 -23.13 17.20
C ILE A 49 12.96 -24.07 18.08
N ILE A 50 11.69 -24.23 17.76
CA ILE A 50 10.74 -25.06 18.49
C ILE A 50 10.49 -26.33 17.69
N ASN A 51 11.01 -27.45 18.18
CA ASN A 51 10.76 -28.76 17.62
C ASN A 51 9.36 -29.25 17.99
N ILE A 52 8.57 -29.54 16.97
CA ILE A 52 7.20 -30.04 17.12
C ILE A 52 7.11 -31.54 16.80
N LYS A 53 8.20 -32.19 16.38
CA LYS A 53 8.23 -33.64 16.08
C LYS A 53 7.91 -34.51 17.29
N THR A 54 8.10 -33.99 18.50
CA THR A 54 7.85 -34.68 19.76
C THR A 54 6.40 -34.61 20.22
N ILE A 55 5.53 -33.84 19.54
CA ILE A 55 4.11 -33.77 19.86
C ILE A 55 3.42 -35.07 19.41
N PRO A 56 2.79 -35.83 20.32
CA PRO A 56 2.15 -37.10 19.97
C PRO A 56 0.88 -36.87 19.12
N ASN A 57 0.50 -37.90 18.35
CA ASN A 57 -0.75 -37.97 17.59
C ASN A 57 -0.89 -36.93 16.47
N LEU A 58 0.23 -36.51 15.86
CA LEU A 58 0.23 -35.66 14.66
C LEU A 58 0.81 -36.37 13.44
N ASP A 59 1.19 -37.63 13.54
CA ASP A 59 1.76 -38.50 12.52
C ASP A 59 0.86 -39.72 12.32
N TYR A 60 -0.25 -39.52 11.62
CA TYR A 60 -1.23 -40.58 11.39
C TYR A 60 -1.91 -40.42 10.04
N ILE A 61 -2.42 -41.54 9.52
CA ILE A 61 -3.31 -41.60 8.37
C ILE A 61 -4.56 -42.37 8.81
N LYS A 62 -5.73 -41.74 8.74
CA LYS A 62 -7.01 -42.34 9.13
C LYS A 62 -8.07 -42.07 8.07
N GLU A 63 -8.82 -43.09 7.70
CA GLU A 63 -9.98 -42.97 6.81
C GLU A 63 -11.27 -43.12 7.63
N ASP A 64 -12.24 -42.26 7.39
CA ASP A 64 -13.62 -42.40 7.86
C ASP A 64 -14.61 -42.17 6.70
N ALA A 65 -15.91 -42.30 6.95
CA ALA A 65 -16.93 -42.12 5.91
C ALA A 65 -16.93 -40.73 5.23
N ARG A 66 -16.29 -39.72 5.84
CA ARG A 66 -16.16 -38.37 5.27
C ARG A 66 -14.90 -38.20 4.43
N GLY A 67 -13.97 -39.15 4.47
CA GLY A 67 -12.73 -39.15 3.71
C GLY A 67 -11.49 -39.42 4.55
N LEU A 68 -10.36 -38.88 4.13
CA LEU A 68 -9.04 -39.10 4.73
C LEU A 68 -8.64 -37.96 5.66
N LYS A 69 -8.06 -38.30 6.81
CA LYS A 69 -7.41 -37.36 7.74
C LYS A 69 -5.95 -37.75 7.90
N ILE A 70 -5.08 -36.78 7.67
CA ILE A 70 -3.64 -36.96 7.77
C ILE A 70 -3.09 -35.97 8.79
N GLY A 71 -2.39 -36.46 9.80
CA GLY A 71 -1.70 -35.61 10.76
C GLY A 71 -0.57 -34.82 10.08
N ALA A 72 -0.34 -33.57 10.47
CA ALA A 72 0.62 -32.68 9.80
C ALA A 72 2.09 -33.12 9.87
N LEU A 73 2.44 -34.02 10.80
CA LEU A 73 3.79 -34.58 10.97
C LEU A 73 3.99 -35.92 10.25
N THR A 74 2.96 -36.43 9.57
CA THR A 74 3.08 -37.62 8.72
C THR A 74 4.13 -37.38 7.64
N LYS A 75 5.09 -38.30 7.51
CA LYS A 75 6.20 -38.14 6.55
C LYS A 75 5.70 -38.33 5.13
N LEU A 76 6.37 -37.68 4.18
CA LEU A 76 6.03 -37.82 2.76
C LEU A 76 6.22 -39.27 2.29
N GLU A 77 7.24 -39.97 2.80
CA GLU A 77 7.46 -41.39 2.48
C GLU A 77 6.33 -42.28 2.99
N ASP A 78 5.80 -42.03 4.20
CA ASP A 78 4.68 -42.80 4.77
C ASP A 78 3.39 -42.57 3.96
N ILE A 79 3.20 -41.37 3.41
CA ILE A 79 2.06 -41.05 2.54
C ILE A 79 2.21 -41.75 1.18
N ALA A 80 3.40 -41.70 0.58
CA ALA A 80 3.69 -42.36 -0.69
C ALA A 80 3.54 -43.89 -0.60
N GLY A 81 3.94 -44.48 0.54
CA GLY A 81 3.85 -45.91 0.79
C GLY A 81 2.50 -46.41 1.32
N SER A 82 1.59 -45.53 1.76
CA SER A 82 0.34 -45.93 2.41
C SER A 82 -0.62 -46.64 1.44
N PRO A 83 -1.05 -47.88 1.73
CA PRO A 83 -1.98 -48.61 0.85
C PRO A 83 -3.29 -47.85 0.61
N ILE A 84 -3.87 -47.28 1.67
CA ILE A 84 -5.14 -46.53 1.60
C ILE A 84 -4.98 -45.29 0.71
N VAL A 85 -3.86 -44.57 0.83
CA VAL A 85 -3.61 -43.38 0.01
C VAL A 85 -3.37 -43.78 -1.44
N ARG A 86 -2.56 -44.81 -1.71
CA ARG A 86 -2.29 -45.28 -3.08
C ARG A 86 -3.54 -45.77 -3.80
N GLU A 87 -4.43 -46.46 -3.09
CA GLU A 87 -5.66 -47.02 -3.66
C GLU A 87 -6.73 -45.95 -3.90
N LYS A 88 -6.99 -45.08 -2.91
CA LYS A 88 -8.15 -44.18 -2.94
C LYS A 88 -7.79 -42.72 -3.25
N TYR A 89 -6.57 -42.30 -2.96
CA TYR A 89 -6.11 -40.91 -3.10
C TYR A 89 -4.77 -40.86 -3.85
N SER A 90 -4.65 -41.63 -4.94
CA SER A 90 -3.36 -41.94 -5.59
C SER A 90 -2.56 -40.70 -5.98
N ILE A 91 -3.24 -39.63 -6.38
CA ILE A 91 -2.63 -38.34 -6.72
C ILE A 91 -1.79 -37.74 -5.59
N LEU A 92 -2.19 -37.96 -4.33
CA LEU A 92 -1.45 -37.49 -3.17
C LEU A 92 -0.21 -38.36 -2.90
N ALA A 93 -0.31 -39.68 -3.12
CA ALA A 93 0.83 -40.58 -3.03
C ALA A 93 1.87 -40.25 -4.13
N GLU A 94 1.42 -40.09 -5.38
CA GLU A 94 2.25 -39.72 -6.53
C GLU A 94 2.96 -38.36 -6.30
N ALA A 95 2.23 -37.36 -5.79
CA ALA A 95 2.81 -36.06 -5.46
C ALA A 95 3.83 -36.14 -4.30
N ALA A 96 3.55 -36.94 -3.27
CA ALA A 96 4.47 -37.13 -2.15
C ALA A 96 5.77 -37.84 -2.60
N GLU A 97 5.64 -38.87 -3.45
CA GLU A 97 6.77 -39.58 -4.05
C GLU A 97 7.63 -38.66 -4.93
N ALA A 98 7.01 -37.75 -5.66
CA ALA A 98 7.68 -36.81 -6.55
C ALA A 98 8.31 -35.58 -5.87
N ALA A 99 8.00 -35.30 -4.59
CA ALA A 99 8.31 -34.02 -3.94
C ALA A 99 9.80 -33.81 -3.60
N ALA A 100 10.55 -34.88 -3.38
CA ALA A 100 11.97 -34.82 -3.05
C ALA A 100 12.68 -36.17 -3.26
N THR A 101 14.01 -36.21 -3.07
CA THR A 101 14.78 -37.46 -2.96
C THR A 101 14.28 -38.33 -1.79
N PRO A 102 14.45 -39.67 -1.83
CA PRO A 102 14.01 -40.56 -0.76
C PRO A 102 14.49 -40.14 0.63
N HIS A 103 15.74 -39.70 0.77
CA HIS A 103 16.31 -39.22 2.03
C HIS A 103 15.60 -37.99 2.60
N ILE A 104 15.12 -37.08 1.74
CA ILE A 104 14.37 -35.92 2.18
C ILE A 104 12.95 -36.34 2.57
N ARG A 105 12.32 -37.26 1.84
CA ARG A 105 10.93 -37.70 2.10
C ARG A 105 10.76 -38.49 3.40
N THR A 106 11.80 -39.19 3.86
CA THR A 106 11.80 -39.88 5.16
C THR A 106 11.86 -38.93 6.36
N MET A 107 12.16 -37.64 6.12
CA MET A 107 12.26 -36.60 7.15
C MET A 107 11.23 -35.48 6.98
N GLY A 108 10.89 -35.15 5.74
CA GLY A 108 9.91 -34.12 5.38
C GLY A 108 8.50 -34.58 5.71
N THR A 109 7.70 -33.67 6.23
CA THR A 109 6.31 -33.92 6.63
C THR A 109 5.34 -33.24 5.70
N LEU A 110 4.09 -33.70 5.67
CA LEU A 110 3.01 -33.09 4.88
C LEU A 110 2.80 -31.61 5.24
N GLY A 111 2.70 -31.30 6.54
CA GLY A 111 2.58 -29.92 7.01
C GLY A 111 3.81 -29.08 6.68
N GLY A 112 5.01 -29.67 6.75
CA GLY A 112 6.25 -29.01 6.35
C GLY A 112 6.32 -28.70 4.85
N ASN A 113 5.81 -29.58 3.99
CA ASN A 113 5.74 -29.36 2.54
C ASN A 113 4.74 -28.27 2.17
N LEU A 114 3.56 -28.24 2.82
CA LEU A 114 2.58 -27.15 2.66
C LEU A 114 3.16 -25.79 3.10
N CYS A 115 3.95 -25.78 4.17
CA CYS A 115 4.57 -24.57 4.72
C CYS A 115 5.97 -24.29 4.15
N GLN A 116 6.39 -25.02 3.11
CA GLN A 116 7.72 -24.90 2.54
C GLN A 116 7.93 -23.50 1.96
N ASP A 117 9.13 -22.95 2.14
CA ASP A 117 9.40 -21.60 1.67
C ASP A 117 9.60 -21.58 0.14
N VAL A 118 9.45 -20.42 -0.48
CA VAL A 118 9.38 -20.32 -1.93
C VAL A 118 10.71 -20.62 -2.62
N ARG A 119 10.62 -21.09 -3.86
CA ARG A 119 11.80 -21.31 -4.71
C ARG A 119 11.95 -20.14 -5.66
N CYS A 120 12.73 -19.17 -5.21
CA CYS A 120 13.21 -18.06 -6.03
C CYS A 120 14.69 -17.92 -5.77
N TRP A 121 15.50 -17.92 -6.81
CA TRP A 121 16.94 -17.80 -6.67
C TRP A 121 17.42 -16.43 -6.13
N TYR A 122 16.73 -15.32 -6.40
CA TYR A 122 16.99 -14.02 -5.77
C TYR A 122 16.77 -14.06 -4.24
N TYR A 123 15.85 -14.91 -3.81
CA TYR A 123 15.58 -15.16 -2.39
C TYR A 123 16.55 -16.19 -1.80
N ARG A 124 16.73 -17.33 -2.45
CA ARG A 124 17.42 -18.50 -1.90
C ARG A 124 18.94 -18.44 -1.94
N TYR A 125 19.54 -17.65 -2.84
CA TYR A 125 21.00 -17.51 -2.89
C TYR A 125 21.43 -16.22 -2.18
N PRO A 126 22.20 -16.34 -1.08
CA PRO A 126 22.79 -15.20 -0.39
C PRO A 126 24.28 -15.09 -0.71
N ASN A 127 24.75 -13.87 -0.96
CA ASN A 127 26.14 -13.42 -0.83
C ASN A 127 27.20 -14.02 -1.77
N GLN A 128 26.92 -15.09 -2.51
CA GLN A 128 27.91 -15.80 -3.33
C GLN A 128 28.24 -15.10 -4.67
N ILE A 129 27.48 -14.07 -5.04
CA ILE A 129 27.65 -13.33 -6.31
C ILE A 129 27.66 -11.81 -6.04
N GLY A 130 28.54 -11.35 -5.14
CA GLY A 130 28.78 -9.92 -4.91
C GLY A 130 27.90 -9.22 -3.86
N GLY A 131 27.24 -9.97 -2.95
CA GLY A 131 26.49 -9.42 -1.81
C GLY A 131 25.07 -9.99 -1.63
N ARG A 132 24.35 -9.51 -0.61
CA ARG A 132 22.97 -9.93 -0.30
C ARG A 132 22.01 -9.24 -1.26
N ILE A 133 21.36 -10.01 -2.14
CA ILE A 133 20.26 -9.49 -2.97
C ILE A 133 19.08 -9.15 -2.05
N ASP A 134 18.70 -7.87 -2.00
CA ASP A 134 17.65 -7.36 -1.11
C ASP A 134 16.27 -7.35 -1.80
N CYS A 135 15.71 -8.54 -1.99
CA CYS A 135 14.37 -8.70 -2.58
C CYS A 135 13.26 -8.54 -1.54
N TYR A 136 12.00 -8.41 -1.98
CA TYR A 136 10.82 -8.29 -1.10
C TYR A 136 10.78 -9.30 0.06
N LEU A 137 11.14 -10.55 -0.19
CA LEU A 137 11.13 -11.62 0.82
C LEU A 137 12.24 -11.51 1.88
N LYS A 138 13.24 -10.66 1.63
CA LYS A 138 14.33 -10.34 2.54
C LYS A 138 14.15 -9.01 3.27
N GLY A 139 13.01 -8.34 3.08
CA GLY A 139 12.72 -7.00 3.63
C GLY A 139 13.01 -5.85 2.65
N GLY A 140 13.56 -6.16 1.47
CA GLY A 140 13.84 -5.18 0.44
C GLY A 140 12.59 -4.69 -0.29
N LYS A 141 12.83 -3.81 -1.26
CA LYS A 141 11.79 -3.04 -1.96
C LYS A 141 11.56 -3.45 -3.41
N GLU A 142 12.29 -4.43 -3.94
CA GLU A 142 12.26 -4.80 -5.36
C GLU A 142 12.08 -6.32 -5.58
N CYS A 143 11.46 -6.68 -6.71
CA CYS A 143 11.54 -8.03 -7.25
C CYS A 143 12.42 -8.01 -8.51
N TYR A 144 13.67 -8.44 -8.36
CA TYR A 144 14.63 -8.48 -9.47
C TYR A 144 14.23 -9.40 -10.62
N ALA A 145 13.34 -10.37 -10.38
CA ALA A 145 12.82 -11.24 -11.44
C ALA A 145 11.96 -10.49 -12.48
N LEU A 146 11.45 -9.31 -12.15
CA LEU A 146 10.63 -8.56 -13.11
C LEU A 146 11.45 -7.99 -14.27
N THR A 147 12.66 -7.51 -13.99
CA THR A 147 13.52 -6.81 -14.96
C THR A 147 14.78 -7.60 -15.34
N ARG A 148 15.03 -8.73 -14.68
CA ARG A 148 16.24 -9.54 -14.87
C ARG A 148 15.88 -10.99 -15.19
N GLU A 149 16.76 -11.92 -14.85
CA GLU A 149 16.59 -13.31 -15.18
C GLU A 149 15.40 -13.95 -14.44
N ASN A 150 14.48 -14.52 -15.23
CA ASN A 150 13.16 -14.92 -14.77
C ASN A 150 12.71 -16.30 -15.25
N GLN A 151 13.60 -17.07 -15.90
CA GLN A 151 13.36 -18.39 -16.47
C GLN A 151 12.53 -19.37 -15.59
N TYR A 152 12.63 -19.31 -14.26
CA TYR A 152 11.94 -20.24 -13.35
C TYR A 152 10.70 -19.67 -12.66
N HIS A 153 10.33 -18.42 -12.92
CA HIS A 153 9.27 -17.72 -12.20
C HIS A 153 7.88 -18.04 -12.77
N SER A 154 6.88 -17.42 -12.16
CA SER A 154 5.48 -17.55 -12.51
C SER A 154 5.17 -17.16 -13.96
N ILE A 155 4.23 -17.88 -14.56
CA ILE A 155 3.59 -17.57 -15.85
C ILE A 155 2.12 -17.17 -15.69
N PHE A 156 1.59 -17.10 -14.46
CA PHE A 156 0.21 -16.67 -14.18
C PHE A 156 0.14 -15.41 -13.30
N GLY A 157 1.27 -14.72 -13.11
CA GLY A 157 1.32 -13.50 -12.33
C GLY A 157 2.05 -13.60 -10.98
N GLY A 158 1.69 -12.79 -10.00
CA GLY A 158 2.34 -12.82 -8.68
C GLY A 158 1.46 -12.36 -7.54
N LEU A 159 2.06 -12.11 -6.38
CA LEU A 159 1.36 -11.64 -5.19
C LEU A 159 2.11 -10.48 -4.52
N ARG A 160 1.36 -9.52 -3.95
CA ARG A 160 1.96 -8.47 -3.10
C ARG A 160 2.11 -9.04 -1.70
N PHE A 161 3.35 -9.15 -1.25
CA PHE A 161 3.72 -9.60 0.09
C PHE A 161 3.72 -8.42 1.09
N THR A 162 4.24 -7.28 0.66
CA THR A 162 4.28 -6.02 1.41
C THR A 162 3.72 -4.88 0.56
N ASP A 163 3.52 -3.72 1.20
CA ASP A 163 3.20 -2.50 0.48
C ASP A 163 4.33 -2.18 -0.53
N PRO A 164 3.99 -1.99 -1.82
CA PRO A 164 4.98 -1.62 -2.81
C PRO A 164 5.57 -0.24 -2.48
N PRO A 165 6.79 0.10 -2.94
CA PRO A 165 7.50 1.30 -2.50
C PRO A 165 6.73 2.61 -2.67
N CYS A 166 5.97 2.76 -3.76
CA CYS A 166 5.13 3.93 -3.98
C CYS A 166 4.00 4.06 -2.95
N GLN A 167 3.42 2.93 -2.51
CA GLN A 167 2.40 2.89 -1.48
C GLN A 167 3.00 3.12 -0.08
N SER A 168 4.13 2.45 0.23
CA SER A 168 4.84 2.63 1.50
C SER A 168 5.36 4.05 1.73
N ALA A 169 5.75 4.75 0.66
CA ALA A 169 6.20 6.14 0.73
C ALA A 169 5.04 7.14 0.80
N CYS A 170 3.81 6.74 0.44
CA CYS A 170 2.64 7.59 0.53
C CYS A 170 2.11 7.57 1.97
N PRO A 171 2.02 8.72 2.68
CA PRO A 171 1.47 8.76 4.03
C PRO A 171 0.04 8.19 4.13
N GLY A 172 -0.76 8.34 3.08
CA GLY A 172 -2.10 7.77 2.98
C GLY A 172 -2.15 6.28 2.62
N HIS A 173 -1.01 5.65 2.33
CA HIS A 173 -0.88 4.28 1.83
C HIS A 173 -1.76 4.00 0.60
N VAL A 174 -1.92 4.97 -0.32
CA VAL A 174 -2.79 4.84 -1.49
C VAL A 174 -2.44 3.59 -2.31
N LEU A 175 -3.46 2.82 -2.73
CA LEU A 175 -3.33 1.55 -3.45
C LEU A 175 -2.91 1.75 -4.92
N ILE A 176 -1.78 2.41 -5.15
CA ILE A 176 -1.36 2.90 -6.47
C ILE A 176 -1.33 1.80 -7.52
N PRO A 177 -0.63 0.68 -7.33
CA PRO A 177 -0.60 -0.36 -8.35
C PRO A 177 -1.95 -1.06 -8.57
N THR A 178 -2.89 -0.98 -7.62
CA THR A 178 -4.25 -1.55 -7.77
C THR A 178 -5.13 -0.69 -8.65
N TYR A 179 -5.21 0.63 -8.42
CA TYR A 179 -6.03 1.45 -9.31
C TYR A 179 -5.39 1.58 -10.71
N LEU A 180 -4.06 1.53 -10.82
CA LEU A 180 -3.37 1.43 -12.11
C LEU A 180 -3.71 0.13 -12.86
N SER A 181 -3.84 -1.02 -12.18
CA SER A 181 -4.26 -2.25 -12.89
C SER A 181 -5.67 -2.13 -13.47
N HIS A 182 -6.59 -1.52 -12.74
CA HIS A 182 -7.94 -1.28 -13.26
C HIS A 182 -7.95 -0.31 -14.45
N ILE A 183 -7.10 0.73 -14.46
CA ILE A 183 -6.93 1.62 -15.62
C ILE A 183 -6.50 0.82 -16.86
N ARG A 184 -5.54 -0.11 -16.72
CA ARG A 184 -5.08 -0.96 -17.83
C ARG A 184 -6.16 -1.88 -18.35
N GLU A 185 -6.97 -2.42 -17.45
CA GLU A 185 -8.16 -3.24 -17.77
C GLU A 185 -9.29 -2.40 -18.39
N GLY A 186 -9.12 -1.08 -18.52
CA GLY A 186 -10.12 -0.17 -19.05
C GLY A 186 -11.25 0.14 -18.06
N ASN A 187 -11.12 -0.25 -16.79
CA ASN A 187 -12.12 -0.08 -15.75
C ASN A 187 -11.80 1.12 -14.87
N LEU A 188 -12.12 2.33 -15.36
CA LEU A 188 -11.94 3.57 -14.59
C LEU A 188 -12.79 3.61 -13.31
N PHE A 189 -13.95 2.95 -13.32
CA PHE A 189 -14.86 2.92 -12.17
C PHE A 189 -14.22 2.22 -10.96
N GLU A 190 -13.66 1.02 -11.16
CA GLU A 190 -12.96 0.30 -10.08
C GLU A 190 -11.60 0.94 -9.74
N ALA A 191 -10.96 1.62 -10.69
CA ALA A 191 -9.79 2.46 -10.38
C ALA A 191 -10.15 3.58 -9.40
N ALA A 192 -11.23 4.30 -9.68
CA ALA A 192 -11.74 5.38 -8.84
C ALA A 192 -12.13 4.87 -7.43
N ARG A 193 -12.89 3.78 -7.34
CA ARG A 193 -13.23 3.15 -6.05
C ARG A 193 -11.98 2.75 -5.26
N SER A 194 -11.01 2.14 -5.93
CA SER A 194 -9.75 1.72 -5.30
C SER A 194 -8.95 2.89 -4.74
N LEU A 195 -8.90 4.02 -5.45
CA LEU A 195 -8.24 5.26 -5.01
C LEU A 195 -8.93 5.85 -3.77
N LEU A 196 -10.27 5.93 -3.80
CA LEU A 196 -11.12 6.46 -2.71
C LEU A 196 -11.05 5.67 -1.40
N ARG A 197 -10.55 4.43 -1.40
CA ARG A 197 -10.35 3.64 -0.17
C ARG A 197 -9.34 4.28 0.78
N ASN A 198 -8.35 4.97 0.23
CA ASN A 198 -7.22 5.50 0.99
C ASN A 198 -7.03 7.01 0.83
N ASN A 199 -7.59 7.61 -0.23
CA ASN A 199 -7.59 9.06 -0.41
C ASN A 199 -8.98 9.56 -0.86
N PRO A 200 -9.74 10.30 -0.03
CA PRO A 200 -11.04 10.84 -0.40
C PRO A 200 -10.97 12.17 -1.15
N LEU A 201 -9.78 12.76 -1.30
CA LEU A 201 -9.56 14.06 -1.96
C LEU A 201 -8.63 13.96 -3.19
N PRO A 202 -8.75 12.96 -4.09
CA PRO A 202 -7.77 12.71 -5.15
C PRO A 202 -7.66 13.85 -6.18
N ALA A 203 -8.76 14.56 -6.46
CA ALA A 203 -8.73 15.74 -7.34
C ALA A 203 -7.90 16.89 -6.74
N ILE A 204 -7.77 16.94 -5.41
CA ILE A 204 -7.00 17.96 -4.70
C ILE A 204 -5.54 17.51 -4.61
N THR A 205 -5.28 16.29 -4.12
CA THR A 205 -3.92 15.77 -3.98
C THR A 205 -3.21 15.64 -5.32
N GLY A 206 -3.89 15.29 -6.41
CA GLY A 206 -3.31 15.29 -7.77
C GLY A 206 -2.83 16.67 -8.25
N ARG A 207 -3.14 17.76 -7.53
CA ARG A 207 -2.69 19.13 -7.82
C ARG A 207 -1.65 19.66 -6.83
N VAL A 208 -1.78 19.32 -5.54
CA VAL A 208 -0.98 19.95 -4.47
C VAL A 208 -0.09 18.99 -3.68
N CYS A 209 -0.18 17.68 -3.94
CA CYS A 209 0.63 16.70 -3.21
C CYS A 209 2.09 16.71 -3.69
N PRO A 210 3.05 16.48 -2.78
CA PRO A 210 4.45 16.17 -3.12
C PRO A 210 4.69 14.91 -3.95
N HIS A 211 3.72 13.99 -4.00
CA HIS A 211 3.85 12.67 -4.63
C HIS A 211 5.15 11.93 -4.25
N PHE A 212 5.40 11.76 -2.95
CA PHE A 212 6.47 10.90 -2.40
C PHE A 212 6.51 9.50 -3.04
N CYS A 213 5.34 9.02 -3.49
CA CYS A 213 5.17 7.80 -4.24
C CYS A 213 5.97 7.72 -5.55
N GLU A 214 6.18 8.85 -6.24
CA GLU A 214 7.01 8.91 -7.45
C GLU A 214 8.50 8.85 -7.13
N GLN A 215 8.91 9.49 -6.02
CA GLN A 215 10.30 9.52 -5.56
C GLN A 215 10.80 8.12 -5.17
N SER A 216 9.92 7.30 -4.59
CA SER A 216 10.23 5.91 -4.20
C SER A 216 9.84 4.88 -5.27
N CYS A 217 9.46 5.30 -6.47
CA CYS A 217 9.02 4.37 -7.51
C CYS A 217 10.20 3.50 -8.01
N ASN A 218 10.09 2.17 -7.91
CA ASN A 218 11.13 1.25 -8.40
C ASN A 218 11.48 1.46 -9.89
N ARG A 219 10.54 1.94 -10.71
CA ARG A 219 10.78 2.20 -12.12
C ARG A 219 11.74 3.37 -12.35
N GLY A 220 11.85 4.30 -11.40
CA GLY A 220 12.86 5.37 -11.43
C GLY A 220 14.31 4.88 -11.40
N ASN A 221 14.56 3.64 -10.95
CA ASN A 221 15.88 3.01 -11.01
C ASN A 221 16.14 2.28 -12.34
N PHE A 222 15.15 2.22 -13.24
CA PHE A 222 15.21 1.50 -14.50
C PHE A 222 15.22 2.45 -15.70
N ASP A 223 14.26 3.39 -15.73
CA ASP A 223 14.19 4.50 -16.67
C ASP A 223 13.74 5.79 -15.93
N GLU A 224 12.46 6.16 -15.99
CA GLU A 224 11.88 7.29 -15.28
C GLU A 224 10.73 6.81 -14.40
N SER A 225 10.48 7.49 -13.27
CA SER A 225 9.33 7.20 -12.43
C SER A 225 8.01 7.36 -13.20
N LEU A 226 6.95 6.80 -12.63
CA LEU A 226 5.60 7.01 -13.15
C LEU A 226 5.14 8.44 -12.88
N SER A 227 4.30 8.99 -13.76
CA SER A 227 3.54 10.21 -13.49
C SER A 227 2.27 9.88 -12.71
N ILE A 228 2.47 9.44 -11.47
CA ILE A 228 1.39 9.09 -10.52
C ILE A 228 0.52 10.31 -10.25
N ARG A 229 1.12 11.51 -10.15
CA ARG A 229 0.40 12.77 -9.99
C ARG A 229 -0.62 12.98 -11.09
N ASP A 230 -0.18 12.90 -12.35
CA ASP A 230 -1.04 13.24 -13.48
C ASP A 230 -2.14 12.17 -13.64
N ILE A 231 -1.85 10.91 -13.31
CA ILE A 231 -2.87 9.85 -13.22
C ILE A 231 -3.86 10.13 -12.08
N GLU A 232 -3.38 10.45 -10.89
CA GLU A 232 -4.23 10.72 -9.72
C GLU A 232 -5.14 11.92 -9.97
N ARG A 233 -4.62 12.98 -10.60
CA ARG A 233 -5.40 14.15 -11.02
C ARG A 233 -6.50 13.76 -12.01
N PHE A 234 -6.16 13.00 -13.06
CA PHE A 234 -7.13 12.54 -14.06
C PHE A 234 -8.26 11.70 -13.43
N VAL A 235 -7.90 10.73 -12.58
CA VAL A 235 -8.89 9.87 -11.90
C VAL A 235 -9.68 10.67 -10.86
N GLY A 236 -9.05 11.63 -10.19
CA GLY A 236 -9.70 12.54 -9.25
C GLY A 236 -10.77 13.41 -9.92
N ASP A 237 -10.47 13.98 -11.09
CA ASP A 237 -11.43 14.76 -11.86
C ASP A 237 -12.59 13.87 -12.34
N TYR A 238 -12.31 12.65 -12.82
CA TYR A 238 -13.34 11.65 -13.15
C TYR A 238 -14.24 11.30 -11.94
N ILE A 239 -13.66 11.17 -10.73
CA ILE A 239 -14.42 10.94 -9.50
C ILE A 239 -15.39 12.09 -9.23
N LEU A 240 -14.94 13.34 -9.37
CA LEU A 240 -15.81 14.49 -9.13
C LEU A 240 -16.93 14.61 -10.18
N ASP A 241 -16.71 14.15 -11.41
CA ASP A 241 -17.74 14.13 -12.46
C ASP A 241 -18.76 13.00 -12.25
N LYS A 242 -18.35 11.91 -11.60
CA LYS A 242 -19.12 10.66 -11.46
C LYS A 242 -19.39 10.25 -10.01
N ALA A 243 -19.34 11.20 -9.08
CA ALA A 243 -19.41 10.96 -7.65
C ALA A 243 -20.63 10.13 -7.22
N ASP A 244 -21.82 10.46 -7.72
CA ASP A 244 -23.07 9.77 -7.39
C ASP A 244 -23.13 8.32 -7.94
N GLU A 245 -22.35 8.00 -8.97
CA GLU A 245 -22.26 6.64 -9.53
C GLU A 245 -21.23 5.80 -8.76
N ILE A 246 -20.11 6.41 -8.33
CA ILE A 246 -18.96 5.71 -7.74
C ILE A 246 -19.13 5.45 -6.24
N ILE A 247 -19.72 6.40 -5.51
CA ILE A 247 -19.76 6.38 -4.05
C ILE A 247 -21.12 5.90 -3.58
N GLU A 248 -21.16 4.69 -3.02
CA GLU A 248 -22.36 4.13 -2.43
C GLU A 248 -22.79 4.94 -1.20
N LYS A 249 -24.01 5.49 -1.24
CA LYS A 249 -24.58 6.24 -0.12
C LYS A 249 -24.92 5.28 1.02
N PRO A 250 -24.40 5.50 2.24
CA PRO A 250 -24.68 4.58 3.34
C PRO A 250 -26.16 4.62 3.73
N GLY A 251 -26.73 3.46 4.07
CA GLY A 251 -28.15 3.31 4.43
C GLY A 251 -28.58 4.14 5.66
N LYS A 252 -29.91 4.28 5.84
CA LYS A 252 -30.53 5.22 6.81
C LYS A 252 -30.31 4.89 8.29
N SER A 253 -29.91 3.67 8.65
CA SER A 253 -29.71 3.27 10.05
C SER A 253 -28.36 3.77 10.59
N MET A 254 -28.32 5.03 10.99
CA MET A 254 -27.13 5.68 11.56
C MET A 254 -26.88 5.20 12.99
N ARG A 255 -25.65 4.79 13.31
CA ARG A 255 -25.36 4.14 14.61
C ARG A 255 -25.05 5.12 15.73
N LYS A 256 -24.04 5.97 15.54
CA LYS A 256 -23.50 6.88 16.56
C LYS A 256 -23.22 8.26 15.98
N LYS A 257 -23.24 9.28 16.82
CA LYS A 257 -23.02 10.69 16.44
C LYS A 257 -21.57 11.07 16.67
N VAL A 258 -20.92 11.64 15.66
CA VAL A 258 -19.54 12.12 15.73
C VAL A 258 -19.48 13.59 15.33
N ALA A 259 -18.86 14.42 16.17
CA ALA A 259 -18.55 15.81 15.85
C ALA A 259 -17.10 15.92 15.34
N ILE A 260 -16.91 16.70 14.28
CA ILE A 260 -15.60 17.03 13.73
C ILE A 260 -15.41 18.53 13.81
N ILE A 261 -14.31 18.99 14.39
CA ILE A 261 -13.96 20.40 14.50
C ILE A 261 -12.89 20.71 13.45
N GLY A 262 -13.25 21.56 12.49
CA GLY A 262 -12.41 21.94 11.35
C GLY A 262 -12.74 21.14 10.09
N SER A 263 -12.94 21.86 8.98
CA SER A 263 -13.26 21.34 7.65
C SER A 263 -12.05 21.29 6.70
N GLY A 264 -10.83 21.28 7.25
CA GLY A 264 -9.61 21.07 6.48
C GLY A 264 -9.47 19.62 5.98
N PRO A 265 -8.36 19.26 5.31
CA PRO A 265 -8.16 17.93 4.74
C PRO A 265 -8.34 16.78 5.75
N ALA A 266 -7.85 16.93 6.98
CA ALA A 266 -8.01 15.92 8.03
C ALA A 266 -9.47 15.73 8.44
N GLY A 267 -10.20 16.84 8.65
CA GLY A 267 -11.62 16.81 9.00
C GLY A 267 -12.49 16.22 7.88
N LEU A 268 -12.26 16.64 6.63
CA LEU A 268 -12.97 16.10 5.47
C LEU A 268 -12.71 14.60 5.28
N ALA A 269 -11.46 14.15 5.45
CA ALA A 269 -11.14 12.74 5.36
C ALA A 269 -11.79 11.92 6.49
N ALA A 270 -11.71 12.39 7.73
CA ALA A 270 -12.37 11.76 8.86
C ALA A 270 -13.88 11.67 8.64
N ALA A 271 -14.50 12.75 8.17
CA ALA A 271 -15.93 12.82 7.90
C ALA A 271 -16.37 11.81 6.84
N TYR A 272 -15.63 11.74 5.74
CA TYR A 272 -15.88 10.79 4.66
C TYR A 272 -15.88 9.33 5.16
N TYR A 273 -14.82 8.91 5.85
CA TYR A 273 -14.70 7.51 6.28
C TYR A 273 -15.67 7.14 7.40
N LEU A 274 -15.91 8.03 8.37
CA LEU A 274 -16.90 7.80 9.42
C LEU A 274 -18.32 7.72 8.86
N ARG A 275 -18.62 8.56 7.87
CA ARG A 275 -19.92 8.52 7.20
C ARG A 275 -20.11 7.18 6.48
N LEU A 276 -19.10 6.73 5.73
CA LEU A 276 -19.11 5.42 5.06
C LEU A 276 -19.18 4.23 6.03
N SER A 277 -18.65 4.36 7.26
CA SER A 277 -18.78 3.31 8.28
C SER A 277 -20.16 3.28 8.97
N GLY A 278 -21.07 4.17 8.59
CA GLY A 278 -22.46 4.23 9.06
C GLY A 278 -22.70 5.18 10.24
N GLN A 279 -21.76 6.09 10.53
CA GLN A 279 -21.91 7.08 11.60
C GLN A 279 -22.60 8.35 11.12
N HIS A 280 -23.31 9.03 12.03
CA HIS A 280 -23.83 10.38 11.82
C HIS A 280 -22.73 11.38 12.12
N VAL A 281 -22.43 12.24 11.15
CA VAL A 281 -21.25 13.09 11.19
C VAL A 281 -21.67 14.54 10.97
N THR A 282 -21.32 15.40 11.93
CA THR A 282 -21.44 16.85 11.81
C THR A 282 -20.05 17.48 11.86
N VAL A 283 -19.71 18.26 10.84
CA VAL A 283 -18.47 19.05 10.75
C VAL A 283 -18.77 20.49 11.14
N PHE A 284 -18.05 21.02 12.12
CA PHE A 284 -18.12 22.40 12.59
C PHE A 284 -16.91 23.17 12.08
N ASP A 285 -17.12 24.37 11.53
CA ASP A 285 -16.03 25.24 11.09
C ASP A 285 -16.38 26.71 11.33
N ARG A 286 -15.39 27.52 11.73
CA ARG A 286 -15.55 28.96 11.93
C ARG A 286 -15.66 29.73 10.62
N MET A 287 -15.17 29.15 9.52
CA MET A 287 -15.14 29.78 8.21
C MET A 287 -16.49 29.68 7.50
N GLU A 288 -16.69 30.54 6.51
CA GLU A 288 -17.94 30.62 5.74
C GLU A 288 -18.15 29.46 4.75
N GLU A 289 -17.08 28.90 4.21
CA GLU A 289 -17.06 27.77 3.29
C GLU A 289 -16.10 26.70 3.81
N ALA A 290 -16.46 25.43 3.62
CA ALA A 290 -15.61 24.33 4.03
C ALA A 290 -14.35 24.19 3.14
N GLY A 291 -13.29 23.60 3.71
CA GLY A 291 -12.06 23.26 2.99
C GLY A 291 -10.77 23.77 3.66
N GLY A 292 -10.86 24.61 4.68
CA GLY A 292 -9.71 25.15 5.41
C GLY A 292 -8.68 25.82 4.50
N LEU A 293 -7.39 25.53 4.68
CA LEU A 293 -6.31 26.12 3.86
C LEU A 293 -6.45 25.84 2.36
N LEU A 294 -7.08 24.72 1.98
CA LEU A 294 -7.35 24.40 0.57
C LEU A 294 -8.24 25.47 -0.08
N ARG A 295 -9.21 25.97 0.70
CA ARG A 295 -10.18 26.97 0.27
C ARG A 295 -9.61 28.37 0.34
N TYR A 296 -8.93 28.70 1.43
CA TYR A 296 -8.62 30.08 1.79
C TYR A 296 -7.20 30.52 1.53
N VAL A 297 -6.23 29.62 1.29
CA VAL A 297 -4.81 29.98 1.27
C VAL A 297 -4.11 29.52 0.00
N ILE A 298 -4.26 28.25 -0.40
CA ILE A 298 -3.61 27.75 -1.61
C ILE A 298 -4.05 28.62 -2.81
N PRO A 299 -3.18 29.05 -3.73
CA PRO A 299 -3.59 29.87 -4.86
C PRO A 299 -4.54 29.17 -5.85
N SER A 300 -5.38 29.92 -6.55
CA SER A 300 -6.37 29.38 -7.51
C SER A 300 -5.72 28.77 -8.74
N TYR A 301 -4.62 29.35 -9.21
CA TYR A 301 -3.83 28.80 -10.32
C TYR A 301 -3.33 27.38 -10.03
N ARG A 302 -3.02 27.08 -8.76
CA ARG A 302 -2.53 25.77 -8.32
C ARG A 302 -3.67 24.82 -7.95
N LEU A 303 -4.67 25.32 -7.23
CA LEU A 303 -5.84 24.57 -6.82
C LEU A 303 -7.12 25.39 -7.07
N PRO A 304 -7.80 25.17 -8.20
CA PRO A 304 -9.03 25.88 -8.51
C PRO A 304 -10.09 25.67 -7.43
N LYS A 305 -10.71 26.76 -7.00
CA LYS A 305 -11.65 26.74 -5.87
C LYS A 305 -12.93 25.99 -6.13
N ASP A 306 -13.32 25.85 -7.39
CA ASP A 306 -14.41 24.97 -7.79
C ASP A 306 -14.14 23.50 -7.46
N ILE A 307 -12.90 23.01 -7.66
CA ILE A 307 -12.51 21.63 -7.31
C ILE A 307 -12.69 21.38 -5.82
N VAL A 308 -12.32 22.35 -4.97
CA VAL A 308 -12.54 22.27 -3.51
C VAL A 308 -14.03 22.20 -3.19
N ARG A 309 -14.85 23.10 -3.78
CA ARG A 309 -16.32 23.10 -3.55
C ARG A 309 -16.97 21.80 -4.00
N ARG A 310 -16.61 21.29 -5.18
CA ARG A 310 -17.12 20.01 -5.70
C ARG A 310 -16.74 18.83 -4.82
N THR A 311 -15.51 18.82 -4.30
CA THR A 311 -15.06 17.80 -3.35
C THR A 311 -15.82 17.86 -2.02
N VAL A 312 -16.07 19.05 -1.48
CA VAL A 312 -16.91 19.23 -0.28
C VAL A 312 -18.34 18.76 -0.55
N ARG A 313 -18.93 19.16 -1.67
CA ARG A 313 -20.29 18.73 -2.08
C ARG A 313 -20.40 17.21 -2.22
N MET A 314 -19.38 16.56 -2.74
CA MET A 314 -19.32 15.10 -2.79
C MET A 314 -19.42 14.47 -1.39
N ILE A 315 -18.74 15.04 -0.40
CA ILE A 315 -18.78 14.59 1.00
C ILE A 315 -20.12 14.94 1.67
N GLU A 316 -20.70 16.09 1.33
CA GLU A 316 -22.04 16.49 1.78
C GLU A 316 -23.12 15.52 1.22
N ASN A 317 -23.02 15.15 -0.06
CA ASN A 317 -23.96 14.28 -0.77
C ASN A 317 -24.03 12.84 -0.23
N ILE A 318 -22.98 12.37 0.47
CA ILE A 318 -23.03 11.09 1.19
C ILE A 318 -23.72 11.20 2.55
N GLY A 319 -24.09 12.41 2.99
CA GLY A 319 -24.86 12.70 4.20
C GLY A 319 -24.04 13.22 5.37
N VAL A 320 -22.91 13.88 5.13
CA VAL A 320 -22.19 14.65 6.15
C VAL A 320 -22.84 16.02 6.31
N GLU A 321 -23.12 16.44 7.53
CA GLU A 321 -23.68 17.76 7.82
C GLU A 321 -22.56 18.78 8.08
N PHE A 322 -22.64 19.96 7.47
CA PHE A 322 -21.71 21.06 7.72
C PHE A 322 -22.40 22.19 8.49
N ARG A 323 -21.84 22.56 9.65
CA ARG A 323 -22.23 23.71 10.46
C ARG A 323 -21.10 24.73 10.42
N LEU A 324 -21.19 25.62 9.43
CA LEU A 324 -20.21 26.66 9.15
C LEU A 324 -20.51 27.92 9.97
N LYS A 325 -19.54 28.84 10.06
CA LYS A 325 -19.61 30.04 10.91
C LYS A 325 -19.85 29.72 12.40
N VAL A 326 -19.28 28.62 12.89
CA VAL A 326 -19.33 28.23 14.31
C VAL A 326 -17.90 28.19 14.86
N ASP A 327 -17.59 29.08 15.80
CA ASP A 327 -16.29 29.20 16.45
C ASP A 327 -16.27 28.40 17.77
N ILE A 328 -15.53 27.29 17.78
CA ILE A 328 -15.38 26.46 18.99
C ILE A 328 -14.52 27.19 20.01
N GLY A 329 -15.02 27.30 21.24
CA GLY A 329 -14.44 28.11 22.32
C GLY A 329 -15.17 29.43 22.53
N LYS A 330 -15.93 29.93 21.55
CA LYS A 330 -16.80 31.12 21.69
C LYS A 330 -18.29 30.78 21.63
N ASP A 331 -18.71 30.09 20.58
CA ASP A 331 -20.12 29.76 20.37
C ASP A 331 -20.52 28.47 21.09
N ILE A 332 -19.64 27.45 21.04
CA ILE A 332 -19.80 26.16 21.70
C ILE A 332 -18.45 25.63 22.19
N THR A 333 -18.43 24.82 23.25
CA THR A 333 -17.19 24.23 23.81
C THR A 333 -17.03 22.75 23.45
N ILE A 334 -15.82 22.21 23.63
CA ILE A 334 -15.56 20.77 23.48
C ILE A 334 -16.43 19.94 24.44
N ASP A 335 -16.67 20.43 25.67
CA ASP A 335 -17.52 19.73 26.63
C ASP A 335 -19.01 19.77 26.26
N ASN A 336 -19.49 20.81 25.56
CA ASN A 336 -20.82 20.77 24.97
C ASN A 336 -20.90 19.65 23.92
N LEU A 337 -19.93 19.58 23.01
CA LEU A 337 -19.89 18.57 21.96
C LEU A 337 -19.83 17.14 22.54
N LYS A 338 -19.06 16.91 23.60
CA LYS A 338 -19.01 15.60 24.28
C LYS A 338 -20.32 15.17 24.93
N LYS A 339 -21.22 16.10 25.26
CA LYS A 339 -22.55 15.77 25.78
C LYS A 339 -23.50 15.32 24.67
N ASP A 340 -23.38 15.94 23.49
CA ASP A 340 -24.32 15.74 22.38
C ASP A 340 -23.87 14.68 21.36
N TYR A 341 -22.57 14.35 21.34
CA TYR A 341 -21.94 13.43 20.40
C TYR A 341 -21.18 12.32 21.14
N ASP A 342 -21.17 11.11 20.57
CA ASP A 342 -20.50 9.94 21.12
C ASP A 342 -18.95 10.00 20.97
N ALA A 343 -18.45 10.81 20.03
CA ALA A 343 -17.03 11.08 19.83
C ALA A 343 -16.79 12.45 19.19
N VAL A 344 -15.60 13.02 19.42
CA VAL A 344 -15.16 14.31 18.87
C VAL A 344 -13.78 14.15 18.21
N PHE A 345 -13.60 14.70 16.99
CA PHE A 345 -12.31 14.80 16.33
C PHE A 345 -11.91 16.27 16.13
N ILE A 346 -10.69 16.63 16.51
CA ILE A 346 -10.12 17.98 16.39
C ILE A 346 -9.12 18.02 15.23
N GLY A 347 -9.48 18.76 14.19
CA GLY A 347 -8.69 18.93 12.96
C GLY A 347 -8.64 20.39 12.49
N THR A 348 -8.52 21.35 13.42
CA THR A 348 -8.54 22.79 13.16
C THR A 348 -7.36 23.29 12.30
N GLY A 349 -6.25 22.55 12.31
CA GLY A 349 -5.03 22.90 11.58
C GLY A 349 -4.21 24.01 12.26
N ALA A 350 -3.31 24.61 11.50
CA ALA A 350 -2.44 25.69 11.94
C ALA A 350 -2.72 26.95 11.09
N TRP A 351 -3.12 28.03 11.76
CA TRP A 351 -3.56 29.27 11.11
C TRP A 351 -2.79 30.50 11.59
N ASN A 352 -2.11 30.42 12.74
CA ASN A 352 -1.46 31.57 13.33
C ASN A 352 -0.05 31.72 12.74
N PRO A 353 0.39 32.92 12.35
CA PRO A 353 1.77 33.12 11.90
C PRO A 353 2.76 32.83 13.03
N VAL A 354 3.94 32.32 12.66
CA VAL A 354 5.08 32.18 13.58
C VAL A 354 5.91 33.46 13.53
N SER A 355 6.09 34.11 14.68
CA SER A 355 7.07 35.17 14.87
C SER A 355 8.42 34.56 15.23
N ILE A 356 9.49 35.05 14.61
CA ILE A 356 10.86 34.59 14.86
C ILE A 356 11.68 35.60 15.67
N GLY A 357 11.08 36.71 16.10
CA GLY A 357 11.73 37.74 16.92
C GLY A 357 12.77 38.56 16.16
N LEU A 358 12.55 38.79 14.87
CA LEU A 358 13.44 39.57 14.01
C LEU A 358 13.33 41.07 14.33
N ASP A 359 14.46 41.79 14.34
CA ASP A 359 14.45 43.25 14.53
C ASP A 359 13.67 43.94 13.39
N GLY A 360 12.57 44.60 13.75
CA GLY A 360 11.64 45.26 12.83
C GLY A 360 10.54 44.37 12.25
N GLU A 361 10.35 43.13 12.74
CA GLU A 361 9.36 42.15 12.27
C GLU A 361 7.93 42.69 12.21
N GLU A 362 7.57 43.64 13.07
CA GLU A 362 6.24 44.29 13.08
C GLU A 362 5.91 45.08 11.81
N SER A 363 6.91 45.35 10.96
CA SER A 363 6.71 45.97 9.64
C SER A 363 6.69 44.96 8.49
N ALA A 364 6.77 43.66 8.78
CA ALA A 364 6.63 42.60 7.78
C ALA A 364 5.17 42.16 7.62
N VAL A 365 4.88 41.59 6.46
CA VAL A 365 3.59 40.94 6.16
C VAL A 365 3.74 39.44 6.31
N PHE A 366 2.72 38.71 6.79
CA PHE A 366 2.78 37.25 6.86
C PHE A 366 2.22 36.59 5.60
N GLY A 367 2.90 35.55 5.13
CA GLY A 367 2.62 34.91 3.84
C GLY A 367 1.20 34.33 3.72
N LEU A 368 0.70 33.64 4.75
CA LEU A 368 -0.65 33.07 4.74
C LEU A 368 -1.73 34.15 4.74
N GLU A 369 -1.54 35.23 5.49
CA GLU A 369 -2.47 36.35 5.49
C GLU A 369 -2.51 36.98 4.11
N PHE A 370 -1.34 37.25 3.51
CA PHE A 370 -1.24 37.75 2.14
C PHE A 370 -1.99 36.84 1.16
N LEU A 371 -1.67 35.55 1.12
CA LEU A 371 -2.34 34.60 0.22
C LEU A 371 -3.86 34.55 0.46
N ALA A 372 -4.30 34.61 1.71
CA ALA A 372 -5.72 34.67 2.04
C ALA A 372 -6.39 35.94 1.53
N THR A 373 -5.71 37.08 1.53
CA THR A 373 -6.22 38.31 0.92
C THR A 373 -6.27 38.24 -0.61
N VAL A 374 -5.30 37.58 -1.25
CA VAL A 374 -5.34 37.31 -2.71
C VAL A 374 -6.58 36.49 -3.04
N GLN A 375 -6.90 35.47 -2.23
CA GLN A 375 -8.12 34.66 -2.39
C GLN A 375 -9.42 35.45 -2.17
N LYS A 376 -9.39 36.54 -1.40
CA LYS A 376 -10.52 37.47 -1.24
C LYS A 376 -10.64 38.48 -2.39
N GLY A 377 -9.79 38.39 -3.42
CA GLY A 377 -9.90 39.19 -4.64
C GLY A 377 -8.98 40.41 -4.71
N ILE A 378 -7.93 40.48 -3.88
CA ILE A 378 -6.88 41.50 -4.09
C ILE A 378 -6.18 41.24 -5.43
N LYS A 379 -6.06 42.30 -6.25
CA LYS A 379 -5.48 42.25 -7.60
C LYS A 379 -4.24 43.15 -7.79
N LYS A 380 -3.68 43.68 -6.71
CA LYS A 380 -2.51 44.57 -6.75
C LYS A 380 -1.38 44.03 -5.89
N ALA A 381 -0.14 44.18 -6.37
CA ALA A 381 1.06 43.80 -5.64
C ALA A 381 1.21 44.62 -4.33
N LEU A 382 1.86 44.01 -3.34
CA LEU A 382 2.18 44.65 -2.06
C LEU A 382 3.15 45.83 -2.23
N GLY A 383 4.07 45.72 -3.18
CA GLY A 383 5.11 46.70 -3.50
C GLY A 383 5.77 46.38 -4.85
N LYS A 384 6.76 47.17 -5.26
CA LYS A 384 7.50 46.91 -6.51
C LYS A 384 8.56 45.83 -6.29
N LYS A 385 9.32 45.92 -5.19
CA LYS A 385 10.33 44.95 -4.78
C LYS A 385 9.86 44.18 -3.54
N VAL A 386 9.59 42.89 -3.69
CA VAL A 386 9.10 42.03 -2.60
C VAL A 386 10.19 41.03 -2.20
N LEU A 387 10.55 40.98 -0.92
CA LEU A 387 11.47 40.00 -0.36
C LEU A 387 10.73 39.01 0.54
N ILE A 388 10.74 37.74 0.17
CA ILE A 388 10.07 36.64 0.84
C ILE A 388 11.08 35.85 1.65
N ILE A 389 10.78 35.59 2.92
CA ILE A 389 11.61 34.79 3.82
C ILE A 389 10.97 33.42 4.03
N GLY A 390 11.60 32.37 3.51
CA GLY A 390 11.16 30.99 3.63
C GLY A 390 11.51 30.12 2.42
N GLY A 391 11.73 28.83 2.64
CA GLY A 391 12.10 27.85 1.60
C GLY A 391 10.98 26.85 1.21
N GLY A 392 9.82 26.92 1.85
CA GLY A 392 8.72 25.96 1.65
C GLY A 392 7.72 26.33 0.55
N ASN A 393 6.75 25.45 0.29
CA ASN A 393 5.74 25.65 -0.78
C ASN A 393 4.96 26.96 -0.62
N ALA A 394 4.66 27.38 0.63
CA ALA A 394 3.98 28.64 0.88
C ALA A 394 4.83 29.85 0.43
N ALA A 395 6.15 29.80 0.56
CA ALA A 395 7.03 30.87 0.13
C ALA A 395 7.08 30.98 -1.40
N ILE A 396 7.07 29.83 -2.10
CA ILE A 396 6.93 29.77 -3.56
C ILE A 396 5.60 30.40 -4.01
N ASP A 397 4.49 29.99 -3.37
CA ASP A 397 3.16 30.53 -3.68
C ASP A 397 3.09 32.05 -3.47
N VAL A 398 3.70 32.57 -2.39
CA VAL A 398 3.81 34.01 -2.13
C VAL A 398 4.62 34.72 -3.22
N ALA A 399 5.77 34.17 -3.61
CA ALA A 399 6.65 34.79 -4.60
C ALA A 399 5.99 34.87 -5.99
N ILE A 400 5.43 33.76 -6.47
CA ILE A 400 4.71 33.70 -7.75
C ILE A 400 3.48 34.62 -7.72
N SER A 401 2.69 34.57 -6.65
CA SER A 401 1.51 35.44 -6.51
C SER A 401 1.90 36.92 -6.52
N SER A 402 3.04 37.30 -5.91
CA SER A 402 3.53 38.67 -5.89
C SER A 402 3.84 39.19 -7.29
N LEU A 403 4.56 38.40 -8.10
CA LEU A 403 4.88 38.76 -9.49
C LEU A 403 3.62 38.86 -10.35
N ARG A 404 2.71 37.89 -10.23
CA ARG A 404 1.45 37.89 -10.99
C ARG A 404 0.48 39.02 -10.61
N LEU A 405 0.63 39.59 -9.41
CA LEU A 405 -0.07 40.80 -8.96
C LEU A 405 0.58 42.11 -9.43
N GLY A 406 1.72 42.03 -10.12
CA GLY A 406 2.43 43.17 -10.73
C GLY A 406 3.62 43.69 -9.92
N ALA A 407 4.24 42.89 -9.05
CA ALA A 407 5.54 43.24 -8.49
C ALA A 407 6.59 43.25 -9.61
N GLU A 408 7.51 44.22 -9.58
CA GLU A 408 8.61 44.33 -10.54
C GLU A 408 9.69 43.27 -10.23
N GLU A 409 9.92 42.99 -8.94
CA GLU A 409 10.91 42.01 -8.48
C GLU A 409 10.35 41.19 -7.30
N ALA A 410 10.60 39.88 -7.31
CA ALA A 410 10.38 39.00 -6.18
C ALA A 410 11.67 38.23 -5.87
N THR A 411 12.19 38.41 -4.66
CA THR A 411 13.37 37.68 -4.16
C THR A 411 12.95 36.77 -3.01
N MET A 412 13.37 35.52 -3.03
CA MET A 412 13.21 34.57 -1.93
C MET A 412 14.55 34.35 -1.24
N ALA A 413 14.60 34.46 0.08
CA ALA A 413 15.75 34.05 0.90
C ALA A 413 15.34 32.96 1.88
N CYS A 414 16.18 31.93 2.02
CA CYS A 414 15.92 30.79 2.89
C CYS A 414 17.20 30.26 3.54
N LEU A 415 17.04 29.59 4.68
CA LEU A 415 18.16 29.05 5.46
C LEU A 415 18.80 27.84 4.79
N GLU A 416 17.98 27.07 4.07
CA GLU A 416 18.34 25.81 3.43
C GLU A 416 19.24 26.03 2.22
N LYS A 417 20.08 25.03 1.91
CA LYS A 417 20.71 24.96 0.58
C LYS A 417 19.64 24.69 -0.48
N ARG A 418 19.96 24.96 -1.75
CA ARG A 418 19.02 24.79 -2.87
C ARG A 418 18.43 23.37 -2.95
N GLU A 419 19.22 22.36 -2.58
CA GLU A 419 18.85 20.94 -2.58
C GLU A 419 18.14 20.51 -1.30
N GLU A 420 18.22 21.31 -0.25
CA GLU A 420 17.63 21.07 1.08
C GLU A 420 16.30 21.85 1.27
N MET A 421 15.91 22.67 0.30
CA MET A 421 14.68 23.46 0.35
C MET A 421 13.44 22.56 0.55
N PRO A 422 12.52 22.89 1.48
CA PRO A 422 11.30 22.10 1.70
C PRO A 422 10.32 22.11 0.52
N ALA A 423 10.37 23.13 -0.35
CA ALA A 423 9.56 23.20 -1.56
C ALA A 423 9.89 22.07 -2.55
N LEU A 424 8.92 21.73 -3.39
CA LEU A 424 9.08 20.64 -4.36
C LEU A 424 10.02 21.08 -5.50
N PRO A 425 10.92 20.21 -6.00
CA PRO A 425 11.88 20.59 -7.03
C PRO A 425 11.26 21.29 -8.24
N TRP A 426 10.12 20.77 -8.74
CA TRP A 426 9.41 21.37 -9.87
C TRP A 426 8.73 22.70 -9.55
N GLU A 427 8.39 22.98 -8.29
CA GLU A 427 7.84 24.27 -7.86
C GLU A 427 8.94 25.31 -7.73
N ILE A 428 10.15 24.89 -7.33
CA ILE A 428 11.32 25.77 -7.33
C ILE A 428 11.72 26.11 -8.76
N GLU A 429 11.78 25.10 -9.65
CA GLU A 429 12.00 25.31 -11.09
C GLU A 429 10.94 26.25 -11.69
N GLN A 430 9.68 26.09 -11.31
CA GLN A 430 8.60 26.97 -11.75
C GLN A 430 8.77 28.42 -11.26
N ALA A 431 9.18 28.61 -10.01
CA ALA A 431 9.46 29.95 -9.49
C ALA A 431 10.61 30.61 -10.28
N GLU A 432 11.66 29.85 -10.60
CA GLU A 432 12.78 30.29 -11.44
C GLU A 432 12.33 30.61 -12.88
N GLU A 433 11.45 29.80 -13.49
CA GLU A 433 10.82 30.07 -14.81
C GLU A 433 10.05 31.40 -14.84
N GLU A 434 9.49 31.82 -13.70
CA GLU A 434 8.75 33.07 -13.56
C GLU A 434 9.63 34.23 -13.05
N ASN A 435 10.96 34.06 -13.06
CA ASN A 435 11.97 35.05 -12.66
C ASN A 435 11.98 35.39 -11.16
N VAL A 436 11.55 34.47 -10.30
CA VAL A 436 11.78 34.61 -8.85
C VAL A 436 13.27 34.43 -8.58
N ARG A 437 13.92 35.43 -7.96
CA ARG A 437 15.32 35.33 -7.56
C ARG A 437 15.44 34.55 -6.26
N ILE A 438 16.10 33.39 -6.26
CA ILE A 438 16.25 32.55 -5.05
C ILE A 438 17.67 32.71 -4.47
N MET A 439 17.74 33.02 -3.18
CA MET A 439 18.96 33.22 -2.40
C MET A 439 19.06 32.14 -1.30
N PRO A 440 19.54 30.93 -1.64
CA PRO A 440 19.67 29.85 -0.67
C PRO A 440 20.80 30.09 0.33
N SER A 441 20.63 29.53 1.52
CA SER A 441 21.54 29.66 2.67
C SER A 441 21.76 31.10 3.14
N TRP A 442 20.70 31.90 3.10
CA TRP A 442 20.62 33.26 3.65
C TRP A 442 19.41 33.39 4.58
N GLY A 443 19.67 33.65 5.85
CA GLY A 443 18.64 33.89 6.87
C GLY A 443 18.37 35.37 7.11
N PRO A 444 17.20 35.73 7.65
CA PRO A 444 16.90 37.11 8.03
C PRO A 444 17.76 37.55 9.23
N HIS A 445 18.27 38.79 9.23
CA HIS A 445 19.02 39.36 10.36
C HIS A 445 18.39 40.64 10.92
N LYS A 446 18.09 41.64 10.07
CA LYS A 446 17.48 42.91 10.51
C LYS A 446 16.72 43.62 9.40
N ILE A 447 15.48 44.04 9.66
CA ILE A 447 14.70 44.85 8.71
C ILE A 447 15.23 46.29 8.71
N LEU A 448 15.57 46.79 7.53
CA LEU A 448 16.09 48.14 7.33
C LEU A 448 14.94 49.09 7.03
N LYS A 449 14.91 50.21 7.74
CA LYS A 449 13.86 51.24 7.60
C LYS A 449 14.47 52.60 7.36
N SER A 450 13.82 53.40 6.52
CA SER A 450 14.12 54.82 6.30
C SER A 450 12.81 55.61 6.39
N ASN A 451 12.76 56.66 7.22
CA ASN A 451 11.56 57.45 7.47
C ASN A 451 10.32 56.60 7.84
N GLY A 452 10.52 55.56 8.65
CA GLY A 452 9.45 54.64 9.08
C GLY A 452 8.96 53.66 8.02
N LYS A 453 9.53 53.66 6.80
CA LYS A 453 9.20 52.71 5.73
C LYS A 453 10.29 51.67 5.55
N VAL A 454 9.90 50.44 5.22
CA VAL A 454 10.83 49.36 4.86
C VAL A 454 11.58 49.77 3.57
N VAL A 455 12.90 49.59 3.59
CA VAL A 455 13.77 49.79 2.41
C VAL A 455 14.59 48.55 2.06
N GLY A 456 14.55 47.51 2.90
CA GLY A 456 15.22 46.25 2.66
C GLY A 456 15.38 45.40 3.90
N LEU A 457 16.17 44.34 3.78
CA LEU A 457 16.52 43.42 4.86
C LEU A 457 17.99 43.09 4.79
N GLU A 458 18.68 43.18 5.93
CA GLU A 458 19.99 42.57 6.11
C GLU A 458 19.81 41.07 6.31
N LEU A 459 20.50 40.28 5.49
CA LEU A 459 20.56 38.83 5.53
C LEU A 459 21.92 38.37 6.07
N ILE A 460 21.91 37.23 6.75
CA ILE A 460 23.09 36.57 7.31
C ILE A 460 23.30 35.21 6.67
N ARG A 461 24.56 34.82 6.41
CA ARG A 461 24.87 33.52 5.79
C ARG A 461 24.56 32.37 6.75
N CYS A 462 23.63 31.51 6.36
CA CYS A 462 23.38 30.23 7.06
C CYS A 462 24.45 29.21 6.64
N THR A 463 25.10 28.57 7.61
CA THR A 463 26.12 27.53 7.36
C THR A 463 25.59 26.12 7.56
N SER A 464 24.59 25.94 8.42
CA SER A 464 23.86 24.68 8.62
C SER A 464 22.46 24.96 9.14
N VAL A 465 21.44 24.26 8.63
CA VAL A 465 20.06 24.36 9.14
C VAL A 465 19.78 23.36 10.27
N TYR A 466 20.41 22.20 10.21
CA TYR A 466 20.18 21.09 11.12
C TYR A 466 21.44 20.79 11.95
N ASP A 467 21.24 20.29 13.16
CA ASP A 467 22.31 19.73 13.98
C ASP A 467 22.72 18.32 13.50
N LYS A 468 23.73 17.71 14.14
CA LYS A 468 24.20 16.35 13.82
C LYS A 468 23.13 15.26 14.03
N SER A 469 22.08 15.55 14.79
CA SER A 469 20.96 14.65 15.07
C SER A 469 19.80 14.85 14.10
N GLY A 470 19.91 15.82 13.17
CA GLY A 470 18.85 16.17 12.22
C GLY A 470 17.77 17.09 12.79
N HIS A 471 17.95 17.65 13.98
CA HIS A 471 17.01 18.62 14.54
C HIS A 471 17.25 20.00 13.93
N PHE A 472 16.17 20.75 13.72
CA PHE A 472 16.25 22.13 13.25
C PHE A 472 16.98 23.01 14.29
N ALA A 473 18.17 23.47 13.92
CA ALA A 473 19.08 24.25 14.76
C ALA A 473 20.00 25.09 13.87
N PRO A 474 19.46 26.15 13.22
CA PRO A 474 20.21 26.91 12.24
C PRO A 474 21.41 27.61 12.87
N THR A 475 22.57 27.50 12.21
CA THR A 475 23.81 28.17 12.57
C THR A 475 24.18 29.14 11.46
N CYS A 476 24.47 30.39 11.81
CA CYS A 476 24.77 31.46 10.87
C CYS A 476 26.17 32.04 11.14
N ASN A 477 26.83 32.51 10.08
CA ASN A 477 28.10 33.22 10.18
C ASN A 477 27.86 34.73 10.25
N GLU A 478 27.98 35.33 11.44
CA GLU A 478 27.71 36.75 11.67
C GLU A 478 28.64 37.71 10.91
N ASN A 479 29.81 37.24 10.48
CA ASN A 479 30.76 38.04 9.70
C ASN A 479 30.39 38.13 8.21
N VAL A 480 29.43 37.32 7.74
CA VAL A 480 29.02 37.28 6.34
C VAL A 480 27.57 37.72 6.24
N LYS A 481 27.41 39.01 5.96
CA LYS A 481 26.12 39.69 5.82
C LYS A 481 25.97 40.26 4.42
N THR A 482 24.74 40.39 3.95
CA THR A 482 24.42 41.09 2.71
C THR A 482 23.08 41.81 2.87
N THR A 483 22.86 42.86 2.08
CA THR A 483 21.60 43.61 2.11
C THR A 483 20.84 43.39 0.82
N VAL A 484 19.53 43.13 0.95
CA VAL A 484 18.61 43.06 -0.18
C VAL A 484 17.60 44.20 -0.07
N GLU A 485 17.56 45.06 -1.09
CA GLU A 485 16.57 46.13 -1.18
C GLU A 485 15.17 45.56 -1.41
N ALA A 486 14.18 46.06 -0.66
CA ALA A 486 12.80 45.66 -0.81
C ALA A 486 11.87 46.73 -0.23
N ASP A 487 10.72 46.92 -0.86
CA ASP A 487 9.65 47.78 -0.33
C ASP A 487 8.82 47.06 0.72
N VAL A 488 8.77 45.72 0.63
CA VAL A 488 7.95 44.84 1.47
C VAL A 488 8.71 43.56 1.81
N ILE A 489 8.70 43.20 3.09
CA ILE A 489 9.19 41.90 3.57
C ILE A 489 7.98 41.01 3.85
N VAL A 490 7.98 39.79 3.31
CA VAL A 490 6.95 38.78 3.56
C VAL A 490 7.53 37.58 4.30
N MET A 491 7.05 37.33 5.51
CA MET A 491 7.47 36.20 6.35
C MET A 491 6.63 34.96 6.02
N ALA A 492 7.26 33.93 5.46
CA ALA A 492 6.67 32.65 5.09
C ALA A 492 7.39 31.49 5.81
N VAL A 493 7.63 31.67 7.11
CA VAL A 493 8.47 30.80 7.96
C VAL A 493 7.71 29.72 8.75
N GLY A 494 6.41 29.57 8.52
CA GLY A 494 5.57 28.54 9.13
C GLY A 494 4.38 29.08 9.91
N TYR A 495 3.57 28.16 10.43
CA TYR A 495 2.31 28.47 11.13
C TYR A 495 2.16 27.62 12.39
N ALA A 496 1.55 28.21 13.40
CA ALA A 496 1.21 27.59 14.67
C ALA A 496 -0.29 27.27 14.77
N ALA A 497 -0.60 26.26 15.59
CA ALA A 497 -1.97 25.93 15.95
C ALA A 497 -2.58 27.03 16.82
N ASP A 498 -3.86 27.33 16.58
CA ASP A 498 -4.69 28.08 17.51
C ASP A 498 -5.25 27.09 18.53
N LEU A 499 -4.92 27.26 19.82
CA LEU A 499 -5.18 26.25 20.87
C LEU A 499 -6.05 26.76 22.01
N GLN A 500 -6.44 28.04 22.01
CA GLN A 500 -7.16 28.65 23.13
C GLN A 500 -8.45 27.90 23.50
N PHE A 501 -9.17 27.36 22.50
CA PHE A 501 -10.40 26.59 22.69
C PHE A 501 -10.20 25.23 23.37
N ALA A 502 -8.96 24.74 23.41
CA ALA A 502 -8.58 23.40 23.88
C ALA A 502 -7.78 23.45 25.20
N GLU A 503 -7.35 24.64 25.63
CA GLU A 503 -6.64 24.85 26.89
C GLU A 503 -7.47 24.38 28.09
N GLY A 504 -6.82 23.63 28.99
CA GLY A 504 -7.48 23.06 30.17
C GLY A 504 -8.38 21.85 29.88
N VAL A 505 -8.63 21.49 28.62
CA VAL A 505 -9.48 20.35 28.23
C VAL A 505 -8.63 19.15 27.80
N VAL A 506 -7.70 19.36 26.87
CA VAL A 506 -6.78 18.32 26.37
C VAL A 506 -5.34 18.71 26.69
N ASN A 507 -4.45 17.72 26.73
CA ASN A 507 -3.04 17.96 26.94
C ASN A 507 -2.45 18.71 25.74
N ILE A 508 -1.80 19.83 26.02
CA ILE A 508 -1.05 20.61 25.04
C ILE A 508 0.43 20.49 25.37
N SER A 509 1.25 20.19 24.36
CA SER A 509 2.69 20.11 24.50
C SER A 509 3.35 20.71 23.26
N ARG A 510 4.33 21.59 23.47
CA ARG A 510 5.10 22.25 22.40
C ARG A 510 4.20 22.96 21.36
N GLY A 511 3.10 23.56 21.79
CA GLY A 511 2.16 24.26 20.89
C GLY A 511 1.34 23.33 20.00
N LEU A 512 1.17 22.06 20.37
CA LEU A 512 0.35 21.07 19.67
C LEU A 512 -0.57 20.32 20.66
N ILE A 513 -1.70 19.81 20.17
CA ILE A 513 -2.54 18.89 20.93
C ILE A 513 -1.85 17.52 21.02
N GLY A 514 -1.69 17.02 22.25
CA GLY A 514 -1.14 15.70 22.51
C GLY A 514 -2.12 14.60 22.09
N ALA A 515 -1.78 13.89 21.02
CA ALA A 515 -2.52 12.74 20.53
C ALA A 515 -1.58 11.57 20.19
N ASP A 516 -2.06 10.34 20.38
CA ASP A 516 -1.34 9.13 20.04
C ASP A 516 -1.16 8.99 18.51
N HIS A 517 0.04 8.62 18.05
CA HIS A 517 0.35 8.61 16.61
C HIS A 517 -0.46 7.56 15.82
N GLU A 518 -0.76 6.42 16.43
CA GLU A 518 -1.44 5.30 15.75
C GLU A 518 -2.96 5.47 15.78
N THR A 519 -3.50 5.90 16.92
CA THR A 519 -4.94 5.97 17.16
C THR A 519 -5.53 7.37 17.02
N GLN A 520 -4.68 8.40 17.06
CA GLN A 520 -5.08 9.82 17.13
C GLN A 520 -5.87 10.17 18.40
N ALA A 521 -5.91 9.29 19.40
CA ALA A 521 -6.62 9.53 20.65
C ALA A 521 -5.86 10.54 21.52
N THR A 522 -6.58 11.44 22.17
CA THR A 522 -6.02 12.36 23.17
C THR A 522 -6.05 11.73 24.57
N ASN A 523 -5.65 12.49 25.59
CA ASN A 523 -5.82 12.08 26.98
C ASN A 523 -7.28 12.00 27.44
N VAL A 524 -8.23 12.56 26.68
CA VAL A 524 -9.65 12.58 27.01
C VAL A 524 -10.38 11.48 26.24
N PRO A 525 -11.05 10.52 26.94
CA PRO A 525 -11.82 9.46 26.29
C PRO A 525 -12.87 10.01 25.31
N GLY A 526 -12.91 9.44 24.10
CA GLY A 526 -13.83 9.87 23.04
C GLY A 526 -13.39 11.13 22.28
N VAL A 527 -12.24 11.74 22.62
CA VAL A 527 -11.68 12.90 21.92
C VAL A 527 -10.40 12.51 21.20
N PHE A 528 -10.35 12.82 19.91
CA PHE A 528 -9.26 12.52 18.99
C PHE A 528 -8.75 13.81 18.35
N ALA A 529 -7.49 13.86 17.93
CA ALA A 529 -6.92 15.00 17.22
C ALA A 529 -5.92 14.57 16.15
N GLY A 530 -5.87 15.29 15.03
CA GLY A 530 -5.01 14.94 13.90
C GLY A 530 -4.88 16.08 12.88
N GLY A 531 -3.97 15.92 11.93
CA GLY A 531 -3.55 17.00 11.05
C GLY A 531 -2.65 18.02 11.79
N ALA A 532 -2.53 19.23 11.23
CA ALA A 532 -1.50 20.16 11.68
C ALA A 532 -1.62 20.62 13.15
N VAL A 533 -2.82 20.55 13.75
CA VAL A 533 -3.06 20.89 15.16
C VAL A 533 -2.38 19.93 16.15
N ALA A 534 -2.13 18.68 15.74
CA ALA A 534 -1.52 17.64 16.57
C ALA A 534 -0.14 17.20 16.06
N ARG A 535 0.07 17.26 14.73
CA ARG A 535 1.32 16.85 14.07
C ARG A 535 2.34 17.98 13.93
N GLY A 536 1.88 19.23 13.84
CA GLY A 536 2.68 20.34 13.32
C GLY A 536 2.58 20.46 11.79
N PRO A 537 3.48 21.19 11.11
CA PRO A 537 3.44 21.35 9.65
C PRO A 537 3.25 20.02 8.92
N ALA A 538 2.22 19.93 8.09
CA ALA A 538 1.82 18.71 7.42
C ALA A 538 1.35 19.00 5.99
N THR A 539 1.66 18.07 5.09
CA THR A 539 1.13 18.06 3.73
C THR A 539 -0.35 17.64 3.73
N VAL A 540 -1.04 17.92 2.62
CA VAL A 540 -2.46 17.54 2.47
C VAL A 540 -2.67 16.03 2.64
N ILE A 541 -1.78 15.20 2.08
CA ILE A 541 -1.89 13.74 2.16
C ILE A 541 -1.62 13.20 3.58
N GLU A 542 -0.74 13.84 4.36
CA GLU A 542 -0.52 13.49 5.77
C GLU A 542 -1.75 13.83 6.61
N ALA A 543 -2.35 15.00 6.40
CA ALA A 543 -3.59 15.38 7.07
C ALA A 543 -4.74 14.40 6.74
N ILE A 544 -4.85 13.96 5.49
CA ILE A 544 -5.81 12.92 5.07
C ILE A 544 -5.54 11.60 5.80
N ALA A 545 -4.26 11.20 5.91
CA ALA A 545 -3.86 9.98 6.61
C ALA A 545 -4.24 10.03 8.10
N ASP A 546 -4.05 11.18 8.75
CA ASP A 546 -4.45 11.42 10.14
C ASP A 546 -5.97 11.31 10.31
N GLY A 547 -6.73 11.98 9.44
CA GLY A 547 -8.19 11.89 9.45
C GLY A 547 -8.71 10.47 9.26
N LYS A 548 -8.05 9.68 8.39
CA LYS A 548 -8.37 8.26 8.20
C LYS A 548 -8.06 7.43 9.44
N ARG A 549 -6.88 7.60 10.05
CA ARG A 549 -6.51 6.87 11.29
C ARG A 549 -7.49 7.20 12.41
N ALA A 550 -7.84 8.48 12.57
CA ALA A 550 -8.85 8.91 13.52
C ALA A 550 -10.22 8.28 13.25
N ALA A 551 -10.69 8.24 11.99
CA ALA A 551 -11.95 7.60 11.64
C ALA A 551 -12.00 6.11 12.02
N VAL A 552 -10.93 5.37 11.74
CA VAL A 552 -10.81 3.95 12.12
C VAL A 552 -10.80 3.78 13.63
N ALA A 553 -10.05 4.62 14.36
CA ALA A 553 -9.96 4.56 15.81
C ALA A 553 -11.27 4.93 16.50
N ILE A 554 -11.96 5.97 16.02
CA ILE A 554 -13.30 6.38 16.48
C ILE A 554 -14.30 5.25 16.24
N ASP A 555 -14.33 4.67 15.03
CA ASP A 555 -15.24 3.58 14.72
C ASP A 555 -15.01 2.34 15.62
N ALA A 556 -13.74 2.02 15.90
CA ALA A 556 -13.37 0.96 16.84
C ALA A 556 -13.77 1.28 18.29
N TYR A 557 -13.55 2.52 18.73
CA TYR A 557 -13.95 3.02 20.04
C TYR A 557 -15.47 2.90 20.25
N LEU A 558 -16.25 3.22 19.23
CA LEU A 558 -17.71 3.19 19.25
C LEU A 558 -18.31 1.76 19.17
N LYS A 559 -17.58 0.79 18.58
CA LYS A 559 -18.11 -0.56 18.30
C LYS A 559 -17.86 -1.62 19.39
N LYS A 560 -17.02 -1.38 20.42
CA LYS A 560 -16.60 -2.38 21.44
C LYS A 560 -16.48 -3.82 20.87
N ALA A 561 -15.37 -4.08 20.18
CA ALA A 561 -14.82 -5.37 19.72
C ALA A 561 -15.04 -5.81 18.26
N GLY A 562 -13.91 -6.21 17.65
CA GLY A 562 -13.78 -7.33 16.71
C GLY A 562 -14.13 -7.08 15.24
N SER A 563 -13.19 -6.57 14.43
CA SER A 563 -13.35 -6.65 12.97
C SER A 563 -13.08 -8.09 12.49
N ASN A 564 -14.10 -8.78 12.01
CA ASN A 564 -13.92 -9.93 11.13
C ASN A 564 -13.46 -9.42 9.78
N ARG A 565 -12.23 -9.76 9.39
CA ARG A 565 -11.81 -9.65 7.99
C ARG A 565 -12.23 -10.92 7.27
N GLU A 566 -13.07 -10.78 6.26
CA GLU A 566 -13.27 -11.85 5.28
C GLU A 566 -11.96 -12.05 4.51
N ASN A 567 -11.38 -13.23 4.66
CA ASN A 567 -10.17 -13.64 3.96
C ASN A 567 -10.54 -14.36 2.65
N ALA A 568 -11.15 -13.64 1.71
CA ALA A 568 -11.21 -14.12 0.34
C ALA A 568 -9.78 -14.19 -0.25
N ALA A 569 -9.49 -15.24 -1.02
CA ALA A 569 -8.21 -15.36 -1.71
C ALA A 569 -8.00 -14.19 -2.67
N ARG A 570 -6.89 -13.47 -2.54
CA ARG A 570 -6.61 -12.31 -3.40
C ARG A 570 -6.37 -12.77 -4.84
N PRO A 571 -6.79 -12.02 -5.87
CA PRO A 571 -6.44 -12.32 -7.25
C PRO A 571 -4.91 -12.19 -7.45
N LEU A 572 -4.37 -12.97 -8.39
CA LEU A 572 -2.96 -12.84 -8.77
C LEU A 572 -2.75 -11.50 -9.50
N LEU A 573 -1.61 -10.89 -9.24
CA LEU A 573 -1.14 -9.73 -9.98
C LEU A 573 -0.82 -10.13 -11.42
N LYS A 574 -1.40 -9.44 -12.39
CA LYS A 574 -1.04 -9.63 -13.80
C LYS A 574 0.24 -8.87 -14.13
N PHE A 575 1.15 -9.53 -14.86
CA PHE A 575 2.41 -8.94 -15.34
C PHE A 575 2.52 -9.18 -16.84
N ASN A 576 2.73 -8.12 -17.61
CA ASN A 576 2.98 -8.22 -19.04
C ASN A 576 4.47 -7.91 -19.28
N ALA A 577 5.13 -8.72 -20.10
CA ALA A 577 6.53 -8.50 -20.49
C ALA A 577 6.76 -7.10 -21.09
N GLU A 578 5.75 -6.53 -21.75
CA GLU A 578 5.80 -5.18 -22.32
C GLU A 578 5.99 -4.07 -21.27
N TYR A 579 5.54 -4.29 -20.02
CA TYR A 579 5.67 -3.31 -18.93
C TYR A 579 7.14 -3.03 -18.55
N TYR A 580 8.05 -3.94 -18.91
CA TYR A 580 9.46 -3.89 -18.56
C TYR A 580 10.34 -3.37 -19.70
N LYS A 581 9.72 -2.78 -20.73
CA LYS A 581 10.42 -2.01 -21.76
C LYS A 581 10.68 -0.59 -21.24
N LYS A 582 11.82 -0.03 -21.64
CA LYS A 582 12.16 1.36 -21.34
C LYS A 582 11.26 2.29 -22.14
N THR A 583 10.64 3.26 -21.46
CA THR A 583 9.77 4.26 -22.08
C THR A 583 9.83 5.57 -21.31
N GLU A 584 9.51 6.67 -21.98
CA GLU A 584 9.52 8.01 -21.39
C GLU A 584 8.32 8.25 -20.47
N LYS A 585 8.53 9.10 -19.45
CA LYS A 585 7.48 9.52 -18.53
C LYS A 585 6.47 10.41 -19.22
N LEU A 586 5.18 10.17 -18.96
CA LEU A 586 4.13 11.12 -19.29
C LEU A 586 4.44 12.50 -18.70
N LYS A 587 4.54 13.49 -19.58
CA LYS A 587 4.68 14.90 -19.24
C LYS A 587 3.40 15.62 -19.63
N ALA A 588 2.61 16.02 -18.64
CA ALA A 588 1.46 16.88 -18.89
C ALA A 588 1.93 18.23 -19.47
N SER A 589 1.20 18.74 -20.48
CA SER A 589 1.46 20.07 -21.03
C SER A 589 1.25 21.15 -19.96
N ARG A 590 2.13 22.16 -19.95
CA ARG A 590 2.02 23.34 -19.08
C ARG A 590 1.64 24.56 -19.91
N ILE A 591 0.91 25.48 -19.31
CA ILE A 591 0.65 26.79 -19.92
C ILE A 591 1.97 27.57 -20.03
N PRO A 592 2.28 28.21 -21.17
CA PRO A 592 3.44 29.10 -21.30
C PRO A 592 3.42 30.22 -20.25
N VAL A 593 4.58 30.59 -19.72
CA VAL A 593 4.71 31.59 -18.62
C VAL A 593 3.93 32.87 -18.90
N ASN A 594 3.99 33.40 -20.13
CA ASN A 594 3.32 34.65 -20.53
C ASN A 594 1.78 34.57 -20.59
N GLN A 595 1.19 33.38 -20.44
CA GLN A 595 -0.26 33.16 -20.40
C GLN A 595 -0.77 32.77 -19.01
N ARG A 596 0.13 32.56 -18.03
CA ARG A 596 -0.24 32.20 -16.66
C ARG A 596 -0.77 33.44 -15.93
N THR A 597 -1.82 33.26 -15.15
CA THR A 597 -2.40 34.34 -14.31
C THR A 597 -2.70 33.81 -12.92
N LEU A 598 -3.25 34.64 -12.02
CA LEU A 598 -3.66 34.19 -10.68
C LEU A 598 -4.77 33.12 -10.71
N ASP A 599 -5.53 33.07 -11.81
CA ASP A 599 -6.71 32.21 -11.96
C ASP A 599 -6.52 31.13 -13.05
N ILE A 600 -5.49 31.26 -13.90
CA ILE A 600 -5.29 30.41 -15.09
C ILE A 600 -3.90 29.76 -15.03
N GLU A 601 -3.88 28.46 -14.74
CA GLU A 601 -2.70 27.59 -14.84
C GLU A 601 -3.08 26.10 -14.82
N ASP A 602 -4.07 25.74 -13.99
CA ASP A 602 -4.66 24.40 -13.96
C ASP A 602 -5.37 24.09 -15.29
N THR A 603 -4.70 23.38 -16.19
CA THR A 603 -5.28 22.89 -17.45
C THR A 603 -5.33 21.37 -17.47
N PRO A 604 -6.46 20.75 -17.88
CA PRO A 604 -6.51 19.31 -18.07
C PRO A 604 -5.63 18.92 -19.25
N GLY A 605 -4.41 18.48 -18.97
CA GLY A 605 -3.36 18.25 -19.97
C GLY A 605 -3.22 16.81 -20.45
N VAL A 606 -4.03 15.87 -19.95
CA VAL A 606 -3.83 14.44 -20.21
C VAL A 606 -5.13 13.72 -20.60
N ARG A 607 -5.06 12.96 -21.69
CA ARG A 607 -6.15 12.13 -22.21
C ARG A 607 -6.09 10.70 -21.65
N LEU A 608 -7.23 10.00 -21.65
CA LEU A 608 -7.32 8.62 -21.15
C LEU A 608 -6.31 7.66 -21.80
N ASN A 609 -6.04 7.80 -23.11
CA ASN A 609 -5.05 6.96 -23.79
C ASN A 609 -3.64 7.17 -23.23
N GLN A 610 -3.25 8.41 -22.95
CA GLN A 610 -1.96 8.73 -22.31
C GLN A 610 -1.89 8.18 -20.89
N ILE A 611 -2.99 8.26 -20.13
CA ILE A 611 -3.10 7.67 -18.79
C ILE A 611 -2.99 6.15 -18.82
N LYS A 612 -3.60 5.49 -19.81
CA LYS A 612 -3.47 4.04 -20.00
C LYS A 612 -2.03 3.65 -20.33
N THR A 613 -1.39 4.37 -21.27
CA THR A 613 0.02 4.15 -21.60
C THR A 613 0.92 4.34 -20.39
N GLU A 614 0.69 5.40 -19.60
CA GLU A 614 1.45 5.65 -18.37
C GLU A 614 1.17 4.58 -17.30
N ALA A 615 -0.06 4.09 -17.18
CA ALA A 615 -0.37 2.98 -16.30
C ALA A 615 0.35 1.69 -16.74
N ASP A 616 0.45 1.39 -18.05
CA ASP A 616 1.18 0.24 -18.59
C ASP A 616 2.68 0.26 -18.25
N ARG A 617 3.28 1.43 -18.01
CA ARG A 617 4.66 1.53 -17.51
C ARG A 617 4.83 0.90 -16.13
N CYS A 618 3.80 0.87 -15.29
CA CYS A 618 3.97 0.43 -13.91
C CYS A 618 4.35 -1.06 -13.81
N PHE A 619 5.42 -1.37 -13.07
CA PHE A 619 5.89 -2.75 -12.87
C PHE A 619 4.92 -3.66 -12.12
N ASN A 620 3.81 -3.11 -11.62
CA ASN A 620 2.84 -3.80 -10.79
C ASN A 620 3.50 -4.51 -9.58
N CYS A 621 4.53 -3.85 -9.02
CA CYS A 621 5.43 -4.32 -7.97
C CYS A 621 4.83 -5.41 -7.06
N GLY A 622 5.40 -6.61 -7.14
CA GLY A 622 5.03 -7.79 -6.35
C GLY A 622 6.01 -8.94 -6.56
N CYS A 623 5.78 -10.06 -5.87
CA CYS A 623 6.62 -11.24 -5.97
C CYS A 623 6.08 -12.21 -7.01
N VAL A 624 6.94 -12.62 -7.95
CA VAL A 624 6.64 -13.62 -9.00
C VAL A 624 7.25 -15.00 -8.71
N SER A 625 7.70 -15.25 -7.48
CA SER A 625 8.20 -16.56 -7.07
C SER A 625 7.09 -17.60 -7.17
N VAL A 626 7.46 -18.84 -7.46
CA VAL A 626 6.50 -19.94 -7.55
C VAL A 626 6.36 -20.67 -6.22
N ASN A 627 5.17 -21.21 -5.97
CA ASN A 627 4.95 -22.17 -4.89
C ASN A 627 5.71 -23.47 -5.20
N ALA A 628 6.28 -24.08 -4.15
CA ALA A 628 7.13 -25.25 -4.28
C ALA A 628 6.49 -26.56 -3.75
N SER A 629 5.24 -26.51 -3.28
CA SER A 629 4.57 -27.62 -2.63
C SER A 629 3.87 -28.52 -3.65
N ASP A 630 4.51 -29.62 -4.03
CA ASP A 630 3.89 -30.64 -4.89
C ASP A 630 2.64 -31.25 -4.23
N THR A 631 2.68 -31.54 -2.92
CA THR A 631 1.50 -32.06 -2.21
C THR A 631 0.39 -31.00 -2.09
N GLY A 632 0.73 -29.71 -2.01
CA GLY A 632 -0.25 -28.62 -2.02
C GLY A 632 -1.06 -28.57 -3.31
N VAL A 633 -0.44 -28.90 -4.45
CA VAL A 633 -1.09 -28.97 -5.77
C VAL A 633 -2.07 -30.15 -5.81
N ALA A 634 -1.66 -31.33 -5.33
CA ALA A 634 -2.54 -32.50 -5.21
C ALA A 634 -3.69 -32.27 -4.23
N LEU A 635 -3.41 -31.68 -3.07
CA LEU A 635 -4.42 -31.40 -2.04
C LEU A 635 -5.46 -30.36 -2.49
N GLU A 636 -5.05 -29.37 -3.29
CA GLU A 636 -5.98 -28.43 -3.91
C GLU A 636 -6.91 -29.15 -4.92
N ALA A 637 -6.36 -30.03 -5.77
CA ALA A 637 -7.14 -30.83 -6.71
C ALA A 637 -8.12 -31.76 -5.98
N LEU A 638 -7.74 -32.25 -4.79
CA LEU A 638 -8.57 -33.08 -3.93
C LEU A 638 -9.58 -32.29 -3.06
N ASN A 639 -9.64 -30.96 -3.18
CA ASN A 639 -10.50 -30.11 -2.33
C ASN A 639 -10.21 -30.20 -0.83
N ALA A 640 -8.97 -30.44 -0.46
CA ALA A 640 -8.61 -30.66 0.93
C ALA A 640 -8.76 -29.38 1.78
N ARG A 641 -8.82 -29.58 3.09
CA ARG A 641 -8.87 -28.53 4.10
C ARG A 641 -7.73 -28.68 5.09
N VAL A 642 -7.23 -27.55 5.58
CA VAL A 642 -6.11 -27.45 6.51
C VAL A 642 -6.62 -26.99 7.87
N LYS A 643 -6.40 -27.80 8.91
CA LYS A 643 -6.72 -27.45 10.30
C LYS A 643 -5.53 -26.76 10.96
N ILE A 644 -5.77 -25.53 11.40
CA ILE A 644 -4.79 -24.64 11.99
C ILE A 644 -5.17 -24.38 13.45
N VAL A 645 -4.19 -24.49 14.34
CA VAL A 645 -4.32 -24.11 15.76
C VAL A 645 -3.38 -22.95 16.03
N GLY A 646 -3.91 -21.85 16.56
CA GLY A 646 -3.14 -20.67 16.95
C GLY A 646 -3.63 -20.07 18.26
N ALA A 647 -3.10 -18.89 18.60
CA ALA A 647 -3.44 -18.21 19.86
C ALA A 647 -4.92 -17.83 19.98
N ARG A 648 -5.59 -17.57 18.84
CA ARG A 648 -7.01 -17.21 18.76
C ARG A 648 -7.96 -18.41 18.68
N GLY A 649 -7.44 -19.63 18.78
CA GLY A 649 -8.21 -20.87 18.73
C GLY A 649 -7.90 -21.73 17.50
N THR A 650 -8.85 -22.61 17.16
CA THR A 650 -8.74 -23.55 16.05
C THR A 650 -9.61 -23.11 14.89
N ARG A 651 -9.07 -23.18 13.67
CA ARG A 651 -9.82 -22.93 12.43
C ARG A 651 -9.48 -23.96 11.37
N THR A 652 -10.39 -24.16 10.42
CA THR A 652 -10.19 -25.09 9.30
C THR A 652 -10.56 -24.38 8.01
N ILE A 653 -9.57 -24.13 7.16
CA ILE A 653 -9.71 -23.42 5.89
C ILE A 653 -9.43 -24.38 4.72
N SER A 654 -9.92 -24.08 3.52
CA SER A 654 -9.56 -24.81 2.31
C SER A 654 -8.07 -24.62 1.96
N VAL A 655 -7.51 -25.53 1.16
CA VAL A 655 -6.15 -25.35 0.60
C VAL A 655 -6.06 -24.10 -0.28
N ALA A 656 -7.12 -23.77 -1.02
CA ALA A 656 -7.24 -22.55 -1.80
C ALA A 656 -7.08 -21.29 -0.94
N GLU A 657 -7.78 -21.24 0.20
CA GLU A 657 -7.64 -20.15 1.18
C GLU A 657 -6.27 -20.16 1.84
N PHE A 658 -5.73 -21.35 2.15
CA PHE A 658 -4.40 -21.51 2.74
C PHE A 658 -3.31 -20.89 1.85
N PHE A 659 -3.32 -21.13 0.54
CA PHE A 659 -2.41 -20.48 -0.42
C PHE A 659 -2.95 -19.16 -1.00
N GLY A 660 -4.09 -18.69 -0.51
CA GLY A 660 -4.71 -17.42 -0.91
C GLY A 660 -3.96 -16.18 -0.40
N SER A 661 -3.11 -16.38 0.61
CA SER A 661 -2.12 -15.42 1.10
C SER A 661 -0.71 -15.96 0.86
N PHE A 662 0.27 -15.06 0.80
CA PHE A 662 1.64 -15.41 0.48
C PHE A 662 2.55 -15.35 1.74
N PRO A 663 3.35 -16.39 2.03
CA PRO A 663 3.42 -17.68 1.32
C PRO A 663 2.23 -18.60 1.62
N ASN A 664 1.50 -18.35 2.72
CA ASN A 664 0.26 -19.01 3.10
C ASN A 664 -0.53 -18.15 4.11
N ALA A 665 -1.69 -18.64 4.57
CA ALA A 665 -2.60 -17.96 5.50
C ALA A 665 -2.28 -18.18 7.00
N LEU A 666 -1.06 -18.62 7.33
CA LEU A 666 -0.61 -18.76 8.71
C LEU A 666 -0.18 -17.39 9.28
N GLU A 667 -0.65 -17.09 10.47
CA GLU A 667 -0.21 -15.98 11.29
C GLU A 667 0.88 -16.41 12.26
N GLN A 668 1.54 -15.45 12.91
CA GLN A 668 2.52 -15.76 13.95
C GLN A 668 1.87 -16.57 15.08
N GLY A 669 2.46 -17.74 15.39
CA GLY A 669 1.95 -18.66 16.41
C GLY A 669 0.98 -19.72 15.89
N ASP A 670 0.58 -19.68 14.61
CA ASP A 670 -0.23 -20.73 14.02
C ASP A 670 0.57 -22.02 13.75
N ILE A 671 -0.12 -23.15 13.85
CA ILE A 671 0.41 -24.48 13.60
C ILE A 671 -0.59 -25.28 12.76
N VAL A 672 -0.15 -25.81 11.62
CA VAL A 672 -0.91 -26.81 10.86
C VAL A 672 -0.86 -28.13 11.64
N THR A 673 -2.03 -28.70 11.93
CA THR A 673 -2.14 -29.92 12.76
C THR A 673 -2.69 -31.11 12.01
N GLU A 674 -3.55 -30.88 11.02
CA GLU A 674 -4.26 -31.95 10.30
C GLU A 674 -4.66 -31.45 8.90
N ILE A 675 -4.59 -32.35 7.93
CA ILE A 675 -5.09 -32.17 6.57
C ILE A 675 -6.29 -33.11 6.41
N GLN A 676 -7.40 -32.57 5.94
CA GLN A 676 -8.65 -33.29 5.75
C GLN A 676 -8.97 -33.34 4.25
N VAL A 677 -8.95 -34.54 3.68
CA VAL A 677 -9.29 -34.78 2.28
C VAL A 677 -10.70 -35.39 2.22
N PRO A 678 -11.66 -34.79 1.52
CA PRO A 678 -13.00 -35.34 1.41
C PRO A 678 -12.99 -36.66 0.64
N ALA A 679 -13.97 -37.53 0.95
CA ALA A 679 -14.21 -38.74 0.17
C ALA A 679 -14.45 -38.40 -1.31
N LEU A 680 -13.83 -39.16 -2.20
CA LEU A 680 -13.99 -38.98 -3.63
C LEU A 680 -15.31 -39.57 -4.13
N ARG A 681 -15.81 -39.03 -5.24
CA ARG A 681 -16.99 -39.56 -5.92
C ARG A 681 -16.67 -40.90 -6.58
N ASP A 682 -17.67 -41.76 -6.73
CA ASP A 682 -17.54 -42.98 -7.50
C ASP A 682 -17.07 -42.68 -8.93
N GLY A 683 -16.19 -43.54 -9.45
CA GLY A 683 -15.58 -43.36 -10.77
C GLY A 683 -14.56 -42.22 -10.85
N ALA A 684 -14.07 -41.69 -9.72
CA ALA A 684 -12.98 -40.73 -9.69
C ALA A 684 -11.67 -41.35 -10.19
N ARG A 685 -11.08 -40.71 -11.21
CA ARG A 685 -9.76 -40.99 -11.74
C ARG A 685 -8.80 -39.87 -11.34
N GLN A 686 -7.54 -40.22 -11.09
CA GLN A 686 -6.56 -39.36 -10.45
C GLN A 686 -5.22 -39.47 -11.17
N THR A 687 -4.49 -38.36 -11.30
CA THR A 687 -3.10 -38.38 -11.80
C THR A 687 -2.33 -37.15 -11.35
N PHE A 688 -1.06 -37.34 -11.04
CA PHE A 688 -0.07 -36.30 -10.82
C PHE A 688 1.09 -36.46 -11.81
N VAL A 689 1.43 -35.39 -12.51
CA VAL A 689 2.57 -35.36 -13.44
C VAL A 689 3.47 -34.17 -13.13
N LYS A 690 4.78 -34.37 -13.12
CA LYS A 690 5.79 -33.34 -12.81
C LYS A 690 6.90 -33.31 -13.87
N PHE A 691 7.23 -32.13 -14.35
CA PHE A 691 8.36 -31.89 -15.25
C PHE A 691 9.47 -31.11 -14.54
N ARG A 692 10.71 -31.58 -14.66
CA ARG A 692 11.93 -31.00 -14.06
C ARG A 692 13.10 -31.09 -15.06
N LEU A 693 14.05 -30.15 -14.99
CA LEU A 693 15.18 -30.09 -15.95
C LEU A 693 16.17 -31.25 -15.84
N ARG A 694 16.48 -31.68 -14.61
CA ARG A 694 17.40 -32.79 -14.29
C ARG A 694 16.94 -33.44 -12.99
N GLU A 695 17.20 -34.73 -12.80
CA GLU A 695 16.79 -35.42 -11.57
C GLU A 695 17.45 -34.90 -10.30
N ALA A 696 18.70 -34.39 -10.41
CA ALA A 696 19.40 -33.75 -9.30
C ALA A 696 18.80 -32.37 -8.91
N ILE A 697 18.02 -31.75 -9.78
CA ILE A 697 17.28 -30.51 -9.50
C ILE A 697 15.82 -30.89 -9.27
N ASP A 698 15.45 -31.05 -8.01
CA ASP A 698 14.18 -31.67 -7.64
C ASP A 698 12.96 -30.73 -7.72
N PHE A 699 13.15 -29.49 -8.17
CA PHE A 699 12.07 -28.51 -8.27
C PHE A 699 11.31 -28.65 -9.58
N ALA A 700 9.97 -28.66 -9.49
CA ALA A 700 9.12 -28.64 -10.66
C ALA A 700 9.34 -27.35 -11.47
N LEU A 701 9.45 -27.49 -12.79
CA LEU A 701 9.17 -26.37 -13.71
C LEU A 701 7.67 -26.19 -13.88
N VAL A 702 6.95 -27.32 -14.01
CA VAL A 702 5.49 -27.41 -14.03
C VAL A 702 5.11 -28.75 -13.40
N SER A 703 4.08 -28.74 -12.57
CA SER A 703 3.36 -29.96 -12.17
C SER A 703 1.86 -29.79 -12.43
N VAL A 704 1.16 -30.90 -12.65
CA VAL A 704 -0.29 -30.92 -12.82
C VAL A 704 -0.86 -32.04 -11.96
N ALA A 705 -1.82 -31.67 -11.11
CA ALA A 705 -2.65 -32.59 -10.36
C ALA A 705 -4.07 -32.54 -10.94
N SER A 706 -4.62 -33.69 -11.31
CA SER A 706 -5.97 -33.77 -11.85
C SER A 706 -6.82 -34.86 -11.20
N VAL A 707 -8.06 -34.50 -10.86
CA VAL A 707 -9.10 -35.43 -10.39
C VAL A 707 -10.31 -35.28 -11.31
N VAL A 708 -10.78 -36.38 -11.91
CA VAL A 708 -11.94 -36.36 -12.80
C VAL A 708 -12.92 -37.47 -12.41
N SER A 709 -14.19 -37.14 -12.20
CA SER A 709 -15.25 -38.13 -11.98
C SER A 709 -15.87 -38.54 -13.32
N MET A 710 -15.86 -39.83 -13.62
CA MET A 710 -16.38 -40.39 -14.86
C MET A 710 -17.68 -41.17 -14.64
N LYS A 711 -18.67 -40.96 -15.51
CA LYS A 711 -19.90 -41.76 -15.56
C LYS A 711 -20.31 -41.99 -17.00
N ASN A 712 -20.62 -43.24 -17.36
CA ASN A 712 -21.04 -43.63 -18.71
C ASN A 712 -20.08 -43.12 -19.81
N GLY A 713 -18.77 -43.19 -19.58
CA GLY A 713 -17.74 -42.74 -20.54
C GLY A 713 -17.56 -41.23 -20.67
N THR A 714 -18.27 -40.42 -19.86
CA THR A 714 -18.20 -38.95 -19.89
C THR A 714 -17.77 -38.37 -18.55
N CYS A 715 -17.04 -37.26 -18.60
CA CYS A 715 -16.62 -36.49 -17.43
C CYS A 715 -17.81 -35.76 -16.80
N GLN A 716 -18.02 -35.97 -15.50
CA GLN A 716 -19.08 -35.33 -14.72
C GLN A 716 -18.58 -34.12 -13.93
N ASP A 717 -17.32 -34.19 -13.50
CA ASP A 717 -16.65 -33.15 -12.72
C ASP A 717 -15.15 -33.29 -12.93
N ALA A 718 -14.44 -32.18 -13.04
CA ALA A 718 -13.01 -32.14 -13.23
C ALA A 718 -12.39 -31.08 -12.33
N ARG A 719 -11.24 -31.42 -11.76
CA ARG A 719 -10.35 -30.48 -11.06
C ARG A 719 -8.96 -30.64 -11.63
N ILE A 720 -8.42 -29.56 -12.19
CA ILE A 720 -7.11 -29.52 -12.83
C ILE A 720 -6.33 -28.39 -12.16
N VAL A 721 -5.23 -28.74 -11.49
CA VAL A 721 -4.44 -27.78 -10.72
C VAL A 721 -3.00 -27.82 -11.19
N LEU A 722 -2.47 -26.66 -11.56
CA LEU A 722 -1.09 -26.48 -11.97
C LEU A 722 -0.23 -26.00 -10.80
N GLY A 723 0.95 -26.60 -10.65
CA GLY A 723 2.00 -26.23 -9.70
C GLY A 723 3.22 -25.62 -10.37
N ALA A 724 4.06 -24.94 -9.59
CA ALA A 724 5.28 -24.26 -10.05
C ALA A 724 5.08 -23.23 -11.19
N VAL A 725 3.86 -22.78 -11.41
CA VAL A 725 3.49 -21.80 -12.45
C VAL A 725 2.98 -20.47 -11.89
N ALA A 726 2.77 -20.40 -10.57
CA ALA A 726 2.39 -19.20 -9.83
C ALA A 726 2.83 -19.27 -8.35
N PRO A 727 2.72 -18.18 -7.57
CA PRO A 727 2.99 -18.18 -6.13
C PRO A 727 2.05 -19.08 -5.29
N ARG A 728 1.06 -19.71 -5.92
CA ARG A 728 0.12 -20.68 -5.33
C ARG A 728 -0.24 -21.74 -6.37
N PRO A 729 -0.79 -22.91 -5.98
CA PRO A 729 -1.45 -23.81 -6.91
C PRO A 729 -2.56 -23.07 -7.70
N VAL A 730 -2.64 -23.31 -9.01
CA VAL A 730 -3.58 -22.61 -9.92
C VAL A 730 -4.60 -23.60 -10.46
N ARG A 731 -5.88 -23.39 -10.14
CA ARG A 731 -6.99 -24.17 -10.69
C ARG A 731 -7.34 -23.70 -12.11
N ALA A 732 -7.37 -24.62 -13.07
CA ALA A 732 -7.69 -24.36 -14.47
C ALA A 732 -9.20 -24.50 -14.75
N ALA A 733 -10.01 -23.62 -14.16
CA ALA A 733 -11.47 -23.71 -14.23
C ALA A 733 -12.04 -23.73 -15.67
N ALA A 734 -11.43 -22.98 -16.60
CA ALA A 734 -11.85 -22.98 -18.00
C ALA A 734 -11.69 -24.37 -18.65
N ALA A 735 -10.57 -25.04 -18.38
CA ALA A 735 -10.31 -26.40 -18.84
C ALA A 735 -11.26 -27.42 -18.20
N GLU A 736 -11.51 -27.28 -16.90
CA GLU A 736 -12.45 -28.15 -16.17
C GLU A 736 -13.86 -28.07 -16.78
N ASN A 737 -14.37 -26.85 -16.97
CA ASN A 737 -15.69 -26.61 -17.55
C ASN A 737 -15.82 -27.16 -18.97
N LEU A 738 -14.75 -27.13 -19.76
CA LEU A 738 -14.73 -27.67 -21.12
C LEU A 738 -14.93 -29.19 -21.14
N LEU A 739 -14.39 -29.90 -20.14
CA LEU A 739 -14.42 -31.36 -20.09
C LEU A 739 -15.75 -31.92 -19.62
N VAL A 740 -16.51 -31.17 -18.80
CA VAL A 740 -17.81 -31.63 -18.29
C VAL A 740 -18.76 -32.00 -19.45
N GLY A 741 -19.34 -33.20 -19.37
CA GLY A 741 -20.24 -33.77 -20.37
C GLY A 741 -19.53 -34.42 -21.57
N ARG A 742 -18.20 -34.44 -21.63
CA ARG A 742 -17.43 -34.97 -22.76
C ARG A 742 -16.62 -36.22 -22.40
N ALA A 743 -16.29 -37.02 -23.40
CA ALA A 743 -15.34 -38.12 -23.24
C ALA A 743 -13.90 -37.59 -23.13
N LEU A 744 -13.08 -38.24 -22.30
CA LEU A 744 -11.65 -37.92 -22.18
C LEU A 744 -10.88 -38.60 -23.32
N ASN A 745 -10.76 -37.90 -24.45
CA ASN A 745 -9.92 -38.29 -25.57
C ASN A 745 -8.85 -37.22 -25.85
N ASP A 746 -7.90 -37.54 -26.73
CA ASP A 746 -6.78 -36.64 -27.02
C ASP A 746 -7.23 -35.26 -27.54
N THR A 747 -8.30 -35.21 -28.35
CA THR A 747 -8.86 -33.95 -28.84
C THR A 747 -9.37 -33.06 -27.71
N GLN A 748 -10.13 -33.63 -26.76
CA GLN A 748 -10.62 -32.86 -25.60
C GLN A 748 -9.49 -32.52 -24.64
N ALA A 749 -8.50 -33.40 -24.49
CA ALA A 749 -7.29 -33.13 -23.71
C ALA A 749 -6.50 -31.94 -24.27
N ALA A 750 -6.33 -31.86 -25.59
CA ALA A 750 -5.67 -30.74 -26.25
C ALA A 750 -6.47 -29.43 -26.08
N ALA A 751 -7.79 -29.47 -26.25
CA ALA A 751 -8.65 -28.30 -26.03
C ALA A 751 -8.62 -27.81 -24.57
N ALA A 752 -8.67 -28.72 -23.60
CA ALA A 752 -8.54 -28.40 -22.18
C ALA A 752 -7.15 -27.81 -21.87
N ALA A 753 -6.09 -28.29 -22.52
CA ALA A 753 -4.75 -27.75 -22.35
C ALA A 753 -4.61 -26.31 -22.87
N GLU A 754 -5.26 -25.94 -23.97
CA GLU A 754 -5.31 -24.53 -24.40
C GLU A 754 -6.10 -23.67 -23.41
N ALA A 755 -7.30 -24.12 -23.02
CA ALA A 755 -8.13 -23.40 -22.06
C ALA A 755 -7.45 -23.21 -20.69
N ALA A 756 -6.63 -24.17 -20.24
CA ALA A 756 -5.90 -24.08 -18.98
C ALA A 756 -4.83 -22.98 -18.98
N LEU A 757 -4.34 -22.58 -20.16
CA LEU A 757 -3.24 -21.64 -20.34
C LEU A 757 -3.68 -20.31 -20.99
N GLU A 758 -4.98 -20.11 -21.21
CA GLU A 758 -5.54 -18.90 -21.85
C GLU A 758 -5.12 -17.60 -21.13
N ASP A 759 -5.14 -17.61 -19.80
CA ASP A 759 -4.76 -16.47 -18.95
C ASP A 759 -3.25 -16.40 -18.62
N ALA A 760 -2.42 -17.23 -19.26
CA ALA A 760 -0.99 -17.25 -18.97
C ALA A 760 -0.30 -15.99 -19.52
N LEU A 761 0.46 -15.34 -18.65
CA LEU A 761 1.19 -14.09 -18.90
C LEU A 761 2.67 -14.30 -18.58
N PRO A 762 3.44 -14.96 -19.46
CA PRO A 762 4.85 -15.21 -19.21
C PRO A 762 5.66 -13.91 -19.28
N LEU A 763 6.69 -13.85 -18.44
CA LEU A 763 7.80 -12.92 -18.60
C LEU A 763 8.70 -13.37 -19.76
N GLU A 764 9.59 -12.47 -20.21
CA GLU A 764 10.41 -12.67 -21.40
C GLU A 764 11.12 -14.03 -21.44
N LYS A 765 11.80 -14.42 -20.35
CA LYS A 765 12.67 -15.59 -20.32
C LYS A 765 12.00 -16.87 -19.84
N ASN A 766 10.75 -16.80 -19.38
CA ASN A 766 10.00 -17.99 -18.96
C ASN A 766 8.88 -18.39 -19.92
N ARG A 767 8.78 -17.73 -21.09
CA ARG A 767 7.82 -18.05 -22.16
C ARG A 767 7.89 -19.52 -22.62
N TYR A 768 9.07 -20.14 -22.55
CA TYR A 768 9.25 -21.56 -22.86
C TYR A 768 8.43 -22.50 -21.95
N LYS A 769 8.00 -22.05 -20.76
CA LYS A 769 7.15 -22.84 -19.85
C LYS A 769 5.74 -23.04 -20.38
N ILE A 770 5.25 -22.17 -21.27
CA ILE A 770 3.89 -22.26 -21.84
C ILE A 770 3.67 -23.58 -22.60
N PRO A 771 4.47 -23.94 -23.63
CA PRO A 771 4.28 -25.21 -24.32
C PRO A 771 4.50 -26.43 -23.40
N ILE A 772 5.40 -26.33 -22.42
CA ILE A 772 5.59 -27.40 -21.41
C ILE A 772 4.32 -27.58 -20.58
N ALA A 773 3.76 -26.49 -20.04
CA ALA A 773 2.56 -26.55 -19.20
C ALA A 773 1.35 -27.08 -19.98
N ARG A 774 1.17 -26.64 -21.22
CA ARG A 774 0.14 -27.15 -22.12
C ARG A 774 0.27 -28.66 -22.32
N GLU A 775 1.45 -29.14 -22.67
CA GLU A 775 1.68 -30.58 -22.87
C GLU A 775 1.47 -31.38 -21.58
N MET A 776 1.86 -30.84 -20.43
CA MET A 776 1.65 -31.46 -19.12
C MET A 776 0.16 -31.60 -18.78
N VAL A 777 -0.65 -30.58 -19.06
CA VAL A 777 -2.13 -30.65 -18.90
C VAL A 777 -2.72 -31.70 -19.84
N ARG A 778 -2.33 -31.69 -21.12
CA ARG A 778 -2.79 -32.69 -22.11
C ARG A 778 -2.46 -34.11 -21.66
N ARG A 779 -1.21 -34.37 -21.25
CA ARG A 779 -0.75 -35.67 -20.73
C ARG A 779 -1.54 -36.13 -19.52
N ALA A 780 -1.81 -35.24 -18.56
CA ALA A 780 -2.63 -35.55 -17.41
C ALA A 780 -4.04 -36.03 -17.85
N MET A 781 -4.66 -35.34 -18.80
CA MET A 781 -5.97 -35.73 -19.31
C MET A 781 -5.96 -37.05 -20.08
N VAL A 782 -4.93 -37.29 -20.90
CA VAL A 782 -4.77 -38.55 -21.64
C VAL A 782 -4.56 -39.72 -20.69
N ASN A 783 -3.73 -39.58 -19.66
CA ASN A 783 -3.53 -40.59 -18.63
C ASN A 783 -4.87 -40.98 -17.97
N LEU A 784 -5.71 -39.99 -17.64
CA LEU A 784 -7.04 -40.24 -17.07
C LEU A 784 -8.00 -40.93 -18.06
N GLY A 785 -7.82 -40.74 -19.37
CA GLY A 785 -8.62 -41.37 -20.42
C GLY A 785 -8.27 -42.83 -20.68
N THR A 786 -6.99 -43.22 -20.55
CA THR A 786 -6.48 -44.56 -20.87
C THR A 786 -6.64 -45.59 -19.75
N TYR A 787 -6.82 -45.16 -18.49
CA TYR A 787 -7.19 -46.05 -17.37
C TYR A 787 -8.64 -46.54 -17.52
N GLY A 788 -8.83 -47.59 -18.30
CA GLY A 788 -10.12 -48.21 -18.60
C GLY A 788 -10.14 -49.08 -19.85
N LYS A 789 -8.98 -49.39 -20.45
CA LYS A 789 -8.81 -50.50 -21.40
C LYS A 789 -8.05 -51.63 -20.76
#